data_AF-J8LKR0-F1
#
_entry.id   AF-J8LKR0-F1
#
_cell.length_a   1.000
_cell.length_b   1.000
_cell.length_c   1.000
_cell.angle_alpha   90.00
_cell.angle_beta   90.00
_cell.angle_gamma   90.00
#
_symmetry.space_group_name_H-M   'P 1'
#
loop_
_entity.id
_entity.type
_entity.pdbx_description
1 polymer ?
#
loop_
_entity_poly.entity_id
_entity_poly.type
_entity_poly.pdbx_seq_one_letter_code
_entity_poly.pdbx_strand_id
1 'polypeptide(L)'
;MNKFWNTRKFSLANAAGLCATLNEISQNDEVLVVQPSFLPILNSLLTFLELTESTPVRKIALLNDQLSDDLSLARGSVPQMDLVFLVDVRTSLQLPSELLDAAKKHNLSPLHIIYCRWKTSFPKHSMDSEQGQKDGYTLDITEPRFPNIIESQLSEISNEYFLYPLDLLPFPQIDDNVLLSHSLYNMEDVNMYYPELRPLQNATESILVDNMVNCLRGLIFETNSIITNVVSIGNLSKRCSHLLKKRIDEQQTDNDTFIKGTLYGERTNCGLEMDLIILERNIDPITPLLTQLTYAGLLDDLYEFNSGLKIKEKDTNFNYKEDTIWNDLKFLNFGSVGPQLNKLAKELQTQYDMRHKAESVHEIKEFVDSLGSLQQRQAFLKNHTTLSSDVLKVVETEEYGSFNKIIELELEIMMGNTLNKDIEDIILELQYEYEADKKKILRLICLLSLCKNSLREKDYEDLRTFIIDSWGIDKCFQLESLTELGFFTSKTGKSDLHTISTRPTRLQKEYRYISEWLNTVPIEEEHAAGKSTNEQEEFVEATFAYSGVVPLTTRLVQMLYDRSILFHNYSSQQPFILSREPRVSQTEDLIEQLYGDSHIIEESRWVPETITKKINASIKRNNRQSVDGSKGACHAAEDIALVVFLGGVTIGEIATLKHLQKKLSKKGINKRFIIIADGLTNGDRIMNSIS
;
A
#
# COMPACT_ATOMS: atom_id res chain seq x y z
N MET A 1 18.05 -10.86 8.40
CA MET A 1 17.62 -9.63 7.71
C MET A 1 18.81 -8.93 7.09
N ASN A 2 18.67 -8.44 5.87
CA ASN A 2 19.62 -7.54 5.23
C ASN A 2 19.83 -6.31 6.14
N LYS A 3 21.09 -5.99 6.48
CA LYS A 3 21.42 -4.90 7.42
C LYS A 3 20.99 -3.52 6.91
N PHE A 4 20.86 -3.36 5.60
CA PHE A 4 20.54 -2.09 4.95
C PHE A 4 19.04 -1.78 4.93
N TRP A 5 18.18 -2.80 4.79
CA TRP A 5 16.73 -2.65 4.77
C TRP A 5 16.07 -3.09 6.08
N ASN A 6 16.28 -2.28 7.12
CA ASN A 6 15.51 -2.34 8.35
C ASN A 6 14.41 -1.28 8.34
N THR A 7 13.27 -1.64 7.78
CA THR A 7 12.09 -0.77 7.58
C THR A 7 11.54 -0.18 8.88
N ARG A 8 11.70 -0.85 10.02
CA ARG A 8 11.29 -0.32 11.34
C ARG A 8 12.03 0.97 11.71
N LYS A 9 13.23 1.20 11.17
CA LYS A 9 13.99 2.43 11.41
C LYS A 9 13.35 3.65 10.76
N PHE A 10 12.56 3.48 9.71
CA PHE A 10 11.97 4.62 8.99
C PHE A 10 10.94 5.37 9.84
N SER A 11 10.11 4.66 10.63
CA SER A 11 9.20 5.33 11.56
C SER A 11 9.96 6.11 12.65
N LEU A 12 11.07 5.54 13.14
CA LEU A 12 11.92 6.21 14.13
C LEU A 12 12.63 7.43 13.55
N ALA A 13 13.08 7.36 12.30
CA ALA A 13 13.70 8.49 11.61
C ALA A 13 12.70 9.64 11.41
N ASN A 14 11.46 9.34 11.00
CA ASN A 14 10.40 10.34 10.88
C ASN A 14 10.07 10.99 12.23
N ALA A 15 9.92 10.18 13.29
CA ALA A 15 9.67 10.66 14.64
C ALA A 15 10.78 11.57 15.15
N ALA A 16 12.04 11.15 15.01
CA ALA A 16 13.21 11.94 15.38
C ALA A 16 13.31 13.24 14.56
N GLY A 17 13.00 13.20 13.27
CA GLY A 17 12.94 14.38 12.40
C GLY A 17 11.91 15.40 12.88
N LEU A 18 10.68 14.95 13.19
CA LEU A 18 9.63 15.81 13.74
C LEU A 18 10.05 16.44 15.07
N CYS A 19 10.59 15.65 15.99
CA CYS A 19 11.07 16.17 17.27
C CYS A 19 12.22 17.18 17.08
N ALA A 20 13.15 16.93 16.16
CA ALA A 20 14.23 17.87 15.87
C ALA A 20 13.69 19.20 15.32
N THR A 21 12.75 19.15 14.36
CA THR A 21 12.11 20.35 13.82
C THR A 21 11.38 21.13 14.89
N LEU A 22 10.57 20.49 15.74
CA LEU A 22 9.85 21.17 16.82
C LEU A 22 10.80 21.85 17.81
N ASN A 23 11.90 21.19 18.18
CA ASN A 23 12.91 21.78 19.08
C ASN A 23 13.68 22.97 18.47
N GLU A 24 13.65 23.14 17.13
CA GLU A 24 14.31 24.27 16.44
C GLU A 24 13.44 25.53 16.44
N ILE A 25 12.11 25.40 16.56
CA ILE A 25 11.16 26.51 16.36
C ILE A 25 11.19 27.49 17.52
N SER A 26 10.95 27.02 18.74
CA SER A 26 10.89 27.86 19.93
C SER A 26 11.47 27.20 21.17
N GLN A 27 11.92 28.05 22.11
CA GLN A 27 12.28 27.62 23.46
C GLN A 27 11.09 27.67 24.43
N ASN A 28 9.97 28.27 24.02
CA ASN A 28 8.74 28.33 24.82
C ASN A 28 7.92 27.06 24.63
N ASP A 29 6.94 26.86 25.51
CA ASP A 29 5.97 25.80 25.33
C ASP A 29 5.13 26.03 24.05
N GLU A 30 4.81 24.96 23.32
CA GLU A 30 4.15 25.02 22.01
C GLU A 30 2.76 24.37 22.02
N VAL A 31 1.85 24.95 21.22
CA VAL A 31 0.61 24.30 20.79
C VAL A 31 0.78 23.84 19.36
N LEU A 32 0.79 22.51 19.16
CA LEU A 32 0.88 21.90 17.85
C LEU A 32 -0.51 21.79 17.23
N VAL A 33 -0.77 22.58 16.18
CA VAL A 33 -2.00 22.57 15.40
C VAL A 33 -1.82 21.61 14.22
N VAL A 34 -2.51 20.47 14.25
CA VAL A 34 -2.30 19.35 13.31
C VAL A 34 -3.44 19.27 12.30
N GLN A 35 -3.09 19.13 11.02
CA GLN A 35 -4.05 18.79 9.97
C GLN A 35 -4.74 17.45 10.26
N PRO A 36 -6.09 17.37 10.21
CA PRO A 36 -6.84 16.15 10.56
C PRO A 36 -6.40 14.89 9.80
N SER A 37 -6.12 15.00 8.50
CA SER A 37 -5.68 13.88 7.68
C SER A 37 -4.28 13.35 8.06
N PHE A 38 -3.44 14.18 8.70
CA PHE A 38 -2.11 13.80 9.16
C PHE A 38 -2.12 13.21 10.59
N LEU A 39 -3.17 13.46 11.38
CA LEU A 39 -3.26 12.98 12.76
C LEU A 39 -3.08 11.45 12.91
N PRO A 40 -3.71 10.59 12.06
CA PRO A 40 -3.48 9.15 12.13
C PRO A 40 -2.02 8.75 11.85
N ILE A 41 -1.35 9.50 10.97
CA ILE A 41 0.07 9.30 10.66
C ILE A 41 0.92 9.66 11.88
N LEU A 42 0.66 10.82 12.50
CA LEU A 42 1.35 11.27 13.71
C LEU A 42 1.23 10.23 14.86
N ASN A 43 0.02 9.72 15.09
CA ASN A 43 -0.24 8.68 16.10
C ASN A 43 0.52 7.37 15.86
N SER A 44 0.90 7.09 14.62
CA SER A 44 1.72 5.91 14.27
C SER A 44 3.22 6.14 14.39
N LEU A 45 3.64 7.40 14.59
CA LEU A 45 5.04 7.78 14.79
C LEU A 45 5.40 7.90 16.27
N LEU A 46 4.56 8.58 17.05
CA LEU A 46 4.82 8.95 18.45
C LEU A 46 3.54 8.93 19.27
N THR A 47 3.67 8.55 20.54
CA THR A 47 2.64 8.80 21.56
C THR A 47 2.68 10.25 22.03
N PHE A 48 1.58 10.74 22.61
CA PHE A 48 1.56 12.08 23.19
C PHE A 48 2.60 12.26 24.31
N LEU A 49 2.84 11.22 25.11
CA LEU A 49 3.85 11.24 26.16
C LEU A 49 5.25 11.46 25.56
N GLU A 50 5.65 10.62 24.60
CA GLU A 50 6.95 10.73 23.92
C GLU A 50 7.12 12.10 23.25
N LEU A 51 6.06 12.65 22.65
CA LEU A 51 6.08 13.98 22.06
C LEU A 51 6.36 15.05 23.12
N THR A 52 5.63 15.06 24.24
CA THR A 52 5.79 16.09 25.29
C THR A 52 7.10 15.96 26.08
N GLU A 53 7.66 14.76 26.18
CA GLU A 53 8.97 14.52 26.82
C GLU A 53 10.13 14.96 25.92
N SER A 54 9.97 14.83 24.60
CA SER A 54 11.04 15.07 23.63
C SER A 54 10.99 16.46 22.97
N THR A 55 9.93 17.25 23.20
CA THR A 55 9.69 18.54 22.53
C THR A 55 9.03 19.57 23.46
N PRO A 56 8.98 20.86 23.07
CA PRO A 56 8.28 21.90 23.82
C PRO A 56 6.75 21.81 23.74
N VAL A 57 6.20 20.86 22.97
CA VAL A 57 4.75 20.70 22.80
C VAL A 57 4.08 20.36 24.13
N ARG A 58 3.02 21.10 24.47
CA ARG A 58 2.16 20.86 25.65
C ARG A 58 0.71 20.58 25.31
N LYS A 59 0.27 20.98 24.13
CA LYS A 59 -1.11 20.82 23.69
C LYS A 59 -1.15 20.54 22.19
N ILE A 60 -2.10 19.70 21.78
CA ILE A 60 -2.44 19.48 20.37
C ILE A 60 -3.82 20.07 20.11
N ALA A 61 -3.96 20.78 19.00
CA ALA A 61 -5.24 21.24 18.45
C ALA A 61 -5.39 20.70 17.03
N LEU A 62 -6.63 20.56 16.54
CA LEU A 62 -6.88 20.14 15.17
C LEU A 62 -7.15 21.35 14.29
N LEU A 63 -6.63 21.29 13.07
CA LEU A 63 -6.90 22.29 12.04
C LEU A 63 -8.25 21.99 11.38
N ASN A 64 -9.32 22.43 12.03
CA ASN A 64 -10.70 22.27 11.57
C ASN A 64 -11.49 23.58 11.76
N ASP A 65 -12.77 23.58 11.38
CA ASP A 65 -13.66 24.75 11.50
C ASP A 65 -13.75 25.33 12.92
N GLN A 66 -13.50 24.50 13.95
CA GLN A 66 -13.58 24.88 15.35
C GLN A 66 -12.29 25.53 15.87
N LEU A 67 -11.19 25.47 15.11
CA LEU A 67 -9.87 25.99 15.55
C LEU A 67 -9.95 27.44 16.04
N SER A 68 -10.70 28.29 15.35
CA SER A 68 -10.82 29.70 15.73
C SER A 68 -11.44 29.90 17.12
N ASP A 69 -12.39 29.05 17.50
CA ASP A 69 -13.04 29.11 18.81
C ASP A 69 -12.16 28.45 19.87
N ASP A 70 -11.51 27.34 19.53
CA ASP A 70 -10.53 26.65 20.38
C ASP A 70 -9.34 27.54 20.74
N LEU A 71 -8.81 28.32 19.78
CA LEU A 71 -7.74 29.29 20.03
C LEU A 71 -8.23 30.44 20.91
N SER A 72 -9.47 30.88 20.75
CA SER A 72 -10.07 31.94 21.60
C SER A 72 -10.19 31.48 23.06
N LEU A 73 -10.64 30.24 23.27
CA LEU A 73 -10.72 29.61 24.59
C LEU A 73 -9.34 29.30 25.19
N ALA A 74 -8.40 28.85 24.35
CA ALA A 74 -7.04 28.53 24.76
C ALA A 74 -6.26 29.78 25.20
N ARG A 75 -6.46 30.93 24.55
CA ARG A 75 -5.82 32.20 24.94
C ARG A 75 -6.16 32.66 26.37
N GLY A 76 -7.32 32.25 26.91
CA GLY A 76 -7.69 32.51 28.31
C GLY A 76 -7.04 31.57 29.33
N SER A 77 -6.55 30.40 28.89
CA SER A 77 -5.97 29.35 29.74
C SER A 77 -4.46 29.17 29.54
N VAL A 78 -3.89 29.75 28.48
CA VAL A 78 -2.51 29.53 28.05
C VAL A 78 -1.87 30.87 27.64
N PRO A 79 -1.40 31.69 28.59
CA PRO A 79 -0.57 32.83 28.26
C PRO A 79 0.83 32.33 27.85
N GLN A 80 1.37 32.84 26.74
CA GLN A 80 2.79 32.67 26.30
C GLN A 80 3.18 31.37 25.57
N MET A 81 2.25 30.56 25.04
CA MET A 81 2.63 29.45 24.14
C MET A 81 2.66 29.85 22.66
N ASP A 82 3.63 29.33 21.94
CA ASP A 82 3.78 29.55 20.49
C ASP A 82 2.89 28.58 19.70
N LEU A 83 2.29 29.07 18.61
CA LEU A 83 1.43 28.27 17.73
C LEU A 83 2.24 27.72 16.57
N VAL A 84 2.28 26.40 16.43
CA VAL A 84 2.98 25.70 15.35
C VAL A 84 2.00 24.91 14.52
N PHE A 85 1.92 25.18 13.22
CA PHE A 85 1.02 24.51 12.30
C PHE A 85 1.74 23.38 11.58
N LEU A 86 1.21 22.15 11.66
CA LEU A 86 1.72 20.98 10.95
C LEU A 86 0.78 20.63 9.80
N VAL A 87 1.27 20.80 8.57
CA VAL A 87 0.48 20.73 7.34
C VAL A 87 1.11 19.72 6.37
N ASP A 88 0.29 18.90 5.73
CA ASP A 88 0.74 17.95 4.71
C ASP A 88 0.46 18.48 3.30
N VAL A 89 1.50 19.01 2.65
CA VAL A 89 1.42 19.60 1.31
C VAL A 89 1.78 18.64 0.18
N ARG A 90 2.03 17.36 0.50
CA ARG A 90 2.47 16.36 -0.48
C ARG A 90 1.36 16.06 -1.50
N THR A 91 0.12 15.96 -1.05
CA THR A 91 -1.05 15.64 -1.89
C THR A 91 -1.82 16.88 -2.33
N SER A 92 -1.75 17.97 -1.56
CA SER A 92 -2.40 19.25 -1.85
C SER A 92 -1.40 20.39 -1.74
N LEU A 93 -1.19 21.13 -2.83
CA LEU A 93 -0.33 22.33 -2.84
C LEU A 93 -0.99 23.55 -2.17
N GLN A 94 -2.29 23.48 -1.92
CA GLN A 94 -3.07 24.51 -1.24
C GLN A 94 -2.96 24.33 0.28
N LEU A 95 -2.76 25.43 1.00
CA LEU A 95 -2.83 25.43 2.46
C LEU A 95 -4.30 25.31 2.91
N PRO A 96 -4.58 24.62 4.03
CA PRO A 96 -5.94 24.52 4.55
C PRO A 96 -6.55 25.90 4.82
N SER A 97 -7.78 26.11 4.35
CA SER A 97 -8.50 27.39 4.50
C SER A 97 -8.63 27.79 5.96
N GLU A 98 -8.81 26.83 6.85
CA GLU A 98 -8.93 27.02 8.30
C GLU A 98 -7.67 27.65 8.89
N LEU A 99 -6.49 27.35 8.33
CA LEU A 99 -5.22 27.97 8.73
C LEU A 99 -5.23 29.44 8.33
N LEU A 100 -5.60 29.72 7.08
CA LEU A 100 -5.62 31.06 6.51
C LEU A 100 -6.65 31.94 7.25
N ASP A 101 -7.82 31.40 7.56
CA ASP A 101 -8.90 32.08 8.27
C ASP A 101 -8.54 32.33 9.74
N ALA A 102 -7.96 31.34 10.43
CA ALA A 102 -7.49 31.51 11.79
C ALA A 102 -6.37 32.57 11.88
N ALA A 103 -5.43 32.56 10.94
CA ALA A 103 -4.35 33.54 10.86
C ALA A 103 -4.90 34.97 10.70
N LYS A 104 -5.86 35.17 9.78
CA LYS A 104 -6.52 36.48 9.56
C LYS A 104 -7.34 36.92 10.77
N LYS A 105 -8.19 36.05 11.32
CA LYS A 105 -9.13 36.38 12.40
C LYS A 105 -8.41 36.76 13.69
N HIS A 106 -7.29 36.10 13.99
CA HIS A 106 -6.55 36.29 15.25
C HIS A 106 -5.28 37.14 15.12
N ASN A 107 -4.98 37.67 13.92
CA ASN A 107 -3.76 38.41 13.60
C ASN A 107 -2.50 37.68 14.08
N LEU A 108 -2.37 36.40 13.72
CA LEU A 108 -1.25 35.56 14.15
C LEU A 108 0.04 35.98 13.42
N SER A 109 1.04 36.45 14.17
CA SER A 109 2.37 36.81 13.66
C SER A 109 3.40 36.69 14.80
N PRO A 110 4.53 35.98 14.61
CA PRO A 110 4.89 35.22 13.42
C PRO A 110 4.07 33.91 13.26
N LEU A 111 3.95 33.41 12.04
CA LEU A 111 3.39 32.07 11.76
C LEU A 111 4.50 31.03 11.63
N HIS A 112 4.48 29.98 12.45
CA HIS A 112 5.39 28.84 12.31
C HIS A 112 4.66 27.68 11.62
N ILE A 113 5.15 27.27 10.44
CA ILE A 113 4.52 26.22 9.64
C ILE A 113 5.53 25.12 9.34
N ILE A 114 5.28 23.94 9.91
CA ILE A 114 5.93 22.70 9.53
C ILE A 114 5.17 22.12 8.34
N TYR A 115 5.85 21.93 7.21
CA TYR A 115 5.25 21.35 6.01
C TYR A 115 5.90 20.00 5.66
N CYS A 116 5.07 18.98 5.49
CA CYS A 116 5.54 17.64 5.15
C CYS A 116 6.02 17.59 3.69
N ARG A 117 7.19 16.98 3.47
CA ARG A 117 7.71 16.67 2.13
C ARG A 117 8.42 15.32 2.14
N TRP A 118 8.73 14.80 0.96
CA TRP A 118 9.58 13.62 0.85
C TRP A 118 11.05 14.00 1.01
N LYS A 119 11.78 13.19 1.78
CA LYS A 119 13.24 13.31 1.91
C LYS A 119 13.92 13.10 0.57
N THR A 120 14.25 14.18 -0.12
CA THR A 120 14.77 14.15 -1.49
C THR A 120 16.21 14.67 -1.58
N SER A 121 16.65 15.59 -0.72
CA SER A 121 18.03 16.09 -0.68
C SER A 121 18.79 15.64 0.58
N PHE A 122 20.12 15.59 0.45
CA PHE A 122 21.04 15.43 1.56
C PHE A 122 22.12 16.51 1.46
N PRO A 123 22.71 16.95 2.59
CA PRO A 123 23.85 17.85 2.58
C PRO A 123 24.97 17.20 1.76
N LYS A 124 25.39 17.90 0.70
CA LYS A 124 26.67 17.61 0.03
C LYS A 124 27.71 17.50 1.14
N HIS A 125 28.51 16.43 1.14
CA HIS A 125 29.60 16.22 2.11
C HIS A 125 30.23 17.56 2.49
N SER A 126 30.23 17.86 3.78
CA SER A 126 30.99 18.94 4.38
C SER A 126 32.45 18.78 3.98
N MET A 127 32.84 19.50 2.93
CA MET A 127 34.21 19.86 2.66
C MET A 127 34.22 21.38 2.56
N ASP A 128 34.86 21.96 3.55
CA ASP A 128 35.14 23.37 3.69
C ASP A 128 35.46 24.01 2.35
N SER A 129 34.64 24.96 1.94
CA SER A 129 35.10 26.03 1.04
C SER A 129 34.31 27.28 1.35
N GLU A 130 34.96 28.18 2.08
CA GLU A 130 34.55 29.57 2.37
C GLU A 130 34.47 30.44 1.10
N GLN A 131 33.96 29.91 -0.01
CA GLN A 131 33.88 30.59 -1.30
C GLN A 131 32.48 30.50 -1.95
N GLY A 132 31.44 30.12 -1.20
CA GLY A 132 30.05 30.14 -1.66
C GLY A 132 29.33 31.49 -1.52
N GLN A 133 29.94 32.49 -0.87
CA GLN A 133 29.39 33.85 -0.80
C GLN A 133 30.06 34.72 -1.84
N LYS A 134 29.55 34.74 -3.08
CA LYS A 134 29.64 35.96 -3.93
C LYS A 134 28.77 36.01 -5.17
N ASP A 135 28.22 34.91 -5.66
CA ASP A 135 27.38 34.97 -6.85
C ASP A 135 25.92 34.66 -6.51
N GLY A 136 25.12 35.73 -6.46
CA GLY A 136 23.68 35.64 -6.40
C GLY A 136 23.13 34.94 -7.64
N TYR A 137 22.18 34.03 -7.43
CA TYR A 137 21.41 33.30 -8.43
C TYR A 137 22.16 32.23 -9.24
N THR A 138 22.38 31.08 -8.60
CA THR A 138 22.29 29.78 -9.30
C THR A 138 21.08 29.03 -8.76
N LEU A 139 19.97 29.09 -9.50
CA LEU A 139 18.80 28.24 -9.30
C LEU A 139 19.19 26.79 -9.64
N ASP A 140 19.39 25.94 -8.62
CA ASP A 140 19.37 24.49 -8.80
C ASP A 140 17.92 24.04 -9.06
N ILE A 141 17.67 23.47 -10.24
CA ILE A 141 16.31 23.12 -10.74
C ILE A 141 15.79 21.78 -10.14
N THR A 142 16.43 21.21 -9.13
CA THR A 142 16.20 19.81 -8.70
C THR A 142 15.48 19.60 -7.37
N GLU A 143 15.12 20.67 -6.65
CA GLU A 143 14.32 20.56 -5.41
C GLU A 143 12.84 20.89 -5.64
N PRO A 144 11.91 20.16 -4.99
CA PRO A 144 10.50 20.46 -5.14
C PRO A 144 10.19 21.85 -4.57
N ARG A 145 9.73 22.75 -5.43
CA ARG A 145 9.49 24.18 -5.15
C ARG A 145 8.21 24.40 -4.32
N PHE A 146 8.01 23.64 -3.25
CA PHE A 146 6.91 23.87 -2.30
C PHE A 146 7.01 25.22 -1.56
N PRO A 147 8.20 25.69 -1.14
CA PRO A 147 8.32 26.93 -0.37
C PRO A 147 7.65 28.10 -1.07
N ASN A 148 7.99 28.37 -2.34
CA ASN A 148 7.42 29.50 -3.08
C ASN A 148 5.89 29.45 -3.21
N ILE A 149 5.30 28.24 -3.29
CA ILE A 149 3.83 28.07 -3.41
C ILE A 149 3.14 28.34 -2.08
N ILE A 150 3.73 27.88 -0.98
CA ILE A 150 3.27 28.14 0.38
C ILE A 150 3.42 29.63 0.69
N GLU A 151 4.60 30.21 0.43
CA GLU A 151 4.91 31.63 0.62
C GLU A 151 3.95 32.54 -0.13
N SER A 152 3.62 32.20 -1.39
CA SER A 152 2.65 32.97 -2.17
C SER A 152 1.29 33.07 -1.47
N GLN A 153 0.82 31.99 -0.84
CA GLN A 153 -0.46 31.97 -0.12
C GLN A 153 -0.41 32.69 1.23
N LEU A 154 0.75 32.72 1.88
CA LEU A 154 0.94 33.37 3.18
C LEU A 154 1.23 34.87 3.08
N SER A 155 1.87 35.30 1.99
CA SER A 155 2.29 36.69 1.77
C SER A 155 1.13 37.68 1.76
N GLU A 156 -0.09 37.22 1.47
CA GLU A 156 -1.32 38.03 1.51
C GLU A 156 -1.92 38.14 2.92
N ILE A 157 -1.42 37.39 3.90
CA ILE A 157 -2.10 37.11 5.17
C ILE A 157 -1.27 37.50 6.38
N SER A 158 0.02 37.20 6.39
CA SER A 158 0.91 37.50 7.51
C SER A 158 2.18 38.20 7.03
N ASN A 159 2.63 39.18 7.83
CA ASN A 159 3.85 39.95 7.56
C ASN A 159 5.13 39.17 7.91
N GLU A 160 5.03 38.17 8.79
CA GLU A 160 6.17 37.36 9.25
C GLU A 160 5.75 35.89 9.38
N TYR A 161 6.44 35.01 8.66
CA TYR A 161 6.20 33.57 8.69
C TYR A 161 7.52 32.81 8.55
N PHE A 162 7.58 31.62 9.14
CA PHE A 162 8.71 30.71 9.11
C PHE A 162 8.24 29.34 8.63
N LEU A 163 8.94 28.82 7.61
CA LEU A 163 8.63 27.53 7.00
C LEU A 163 9.69 26.51 7.38
N TYR A 164 9.27 25.40 7.99
CA TYR A 164 10.13 24.33 8.43
C TYR A 164 9.80 23.04 7.67
N PRO A 165 10.73 22.49 6.86
CA PRO A 165 10.47 21.23 6.16
C PRO A 165 10.50 20.04 7.13
N LEU A 166 9.50 19.17 7.04
CA LEU A 166 9.53 17.85 7.65
C LEU A 166 9.75 16.78 6.58
N ASP A 167 10.94 16.21 6.55
CA ASP A 167 11.33 15.15 5.63
C ASP A 167 10.80 13.79 6.09
N LEU A 168 9.87 13.23 5.32
CA LEU A 168 9.26 11.93 5.58
C LEU A 168 9.87 10.82 4.72
N LEU A 169 9.91 9.62 5.29
CA LEU A 169 10.08 8.34 4.61
C LEU A 169 8.78 7.52 4.75
N PRO A 170 8.40 6.70 3.76
CA PRO A 170 7.32 5.75 3.95
C PRO A 170 7.73 4.74 5.02
N PHE A 171 6.79 4.31 5.86
CA PHE A 171 7.11 3.51 7.03
C PHE A 171 6.10 2.36 7.24
N PRO A 172 6.51 1.29 7.93
CA PRO A 172 5.68 0.10 8.08
C PRO A 172 4.55 0.28 9.09
N GLN A 173 3.31 -0.01 8.66
CA GLN A 173 2.11 0.10 9.50
C GLN A 173 1.33 -1.23 9.64
N ILE A 174 1.17 -2.02 8.58
CA ILE A 174 0.47 -3.32 8.68
C ILE A 174 1.43 -4.43 9.10
N ASP A 175 2.65 -4.36 8.57
CA ASP A 175 3.68 -5.36 8.69
C ASP A 175 5.04 -4.74 8.37
N ASP A 176 6.12 -5.37 8.82
CA ASP A 176 7.50 -4.90 8.61
C ASP A 176 7.81 -4.58 7.15
N ASN A 177 7.27 -5.34 6.20
CA ASN A 177 7.58 -5.18 4.78
C ASN A 177 6.46 -4.51 3.98
N VAL A 178 5.57 -3.75 4.64
CA VAL A 178 4.46 -3.04 3.99
C VAL A 178 4.54 -1.57 4.33
N LEU A 179 5.06 -0.76 3.40
CA LEU A 179 5.27 0.68 3.57
C LEU A 179 4.16 1.45 2.87
N LEU A 180 3.46 2.30 3.61
CA LEU A 180 2.42 3.17 3.04
C LEU A 180 2.95 4.60 2.96
N SER A 181 2.73 5.27 1.82
CA SER A 181 3.14 6.67 1.63
C SER A 181 2.05 7.68 1.99
N HIS A 182 0.79 7.22 2.11
CA HIS A 182 -0.40 8.03 2.43
C HIS A 182 -0.61 9.18 1.45
N SER A 183 -0.42 8.90 0.17
CA SER A 183 -0.57 9.88 -0.92
C SER A 183 -1.75 9.58 -1.85
N LEU A 184 -2.47 8.46 -1.64
CA LEU A 184 -3.62 8.09 -2.46
C LEU A 184 -4.82 9.01 -2.24
N TYR A 185 -4.97 9.58 -1.05
CA TYR A 185 -6.05 10.50 -0.69
C TYR A 185 -5.49 11.88 -0.38
N ASN A 186 -6.19 12.93 -0.80
CA ASN A 186 -5.82 14.30 -0.46
C ASN A 186 -6.30 14.68 0.95
N MET A 187 -6.12 15.95 1.33
CA MET A 187 -6.56 16.47 2.64
C MET A 187 -8.07 16.42 2.88
N GLU A 188 -8.88 16.36 1.82
CA GLU A 188 -10.34 16.28 1.85
C GLU A 188 -10.85 14.82 1.73
N ASP A 189 -9.95 13.84 1.87
CA ASP A 189 -10.23 12.41 1.68
C ASP A 189 -10.68 12.03 0.25
N VAL A 190 -10.37 12.88 -0.74
CA VAL A 190 -10.63 12.62 -2.16
C VAL A 190 -9.51 11.75 -2.75
N ASN A 191 -9.91 10.71 -3.47
CA ASN A 191 -9.00 9.78 -4.12
C ASN A 191 -8.26 10.43 -5.30
N MET A 192 -6.93 10.45 -5.25
CA MET A 192 -6.07 11.07 -6.27
C MET A 192 -5.95 10.22 -7.54
N TYR A 193 -6.22 8.91 -7.47
CA TYR A 193 -6.18 8.01 -8.62
C TYR A 193 -7.53 7.94 -9.36
N TYR A 194 -8.62 8.10 -8.62
CA TYR A 194 -9.99 8.22 -9.13
C TYR A 194 -10.63 9.51 -8.59
N PRO A 195 -10.23 10.70 -9.07
CA PRO A 195 -10.77 11.95 -8.56
C PRO A 195 -12.23 12.13 -8.99
N GLU A 196 -13.01 12.83 -8.15
CA GLU A 196 -14.40 13.19 -8.43
C GLU A 196 -14.55 13.95 -9.76
N LEU A 197 -13.66 14.92 -9.99
CA LEU A 197 -13.65 15.71 -11.22
C LEU A 197 -12.68 15.12 -12.24
N ARG A 198 -13.24 14.45 -13.23
CA ARG A 198 -12.44 13.78 -14.27
C ARG A 198 -11.44 14.67 -15.03
N PRO A 199 -11.73 15.94 -15.37
CA PRO A 199 -10.74 16.81 -16.02
C PRO A 199 -9.43 16.95 -15.22
N LEU A 200 -9.47 16.71 -13.91
CA LEU A 200 -8.30 16.77 -13.03
C LEU A 200 -7.48 15.46 -13.00
N GLN A 201 -7.98 14.36 -13.56
CA GLN A 201 -7.35 13.03 -13.47
C GLN A 201 -5.88 13.02 -13.89
N ASN A 202 -5.53 13.63 -15.03
CA ASN A 202 -4.13 13.68 -15.48
C ASN A 202 -3.24 14.48 -14.50
N ALA A 203 -3.79 15.51 -13.86
CA ALA A 203 -3.06 16.33 -12.90
C ALA A 203 -2.87 15.57 -11.57
N THR A 204 -3.92 14.96 -11.04
CA THR A 204 -3.85 14.20 -9.79
C THR A 204 -2.96 12.96 -9.92
N GLU A 205 -3.03 12.23 -11.03
CA GLU A 205 -2.10 11.14 -11.34
C GLU A 205 -0.65 11.62 -11.44
N SER A 206 -0.43 12.80 -12.04
CA SER A 206 0.91 13.38 -12.13
C SER A 206 1.48 13.68 -10.74
N ILE A 207 0.66 14.23 -9.85
CA ILE A 207 1.01 14.49 -8.45
C ILE A 207 1.30 13.17 -7.73
N LEU A 208 0.47 12.15 -7.93
CA LEU A 208 0.62 10.83 -7.31
C LEU A 208 1.93 10.15 -7.75
N VAL A 209 2.21 10.16 -9.06
CA VAL A 209 3.48 9.63 -9.62
C VAL A 209 4.67 10.42 -9.09
N ASP A 210 4.59 11.74 -9.03
CA ASP A 210 5.67 12.57 -8.49
C ASP A 210 5.98 12.22 -7.03
N ASN A 211 4.94 12.10 -6.20
CA ASN A 211 5.04 11.67 -4.82
C ASN A 211 5.67 10.29 -4.69
N MET A 212 5.22 9.31 -5.48
CA MET A 212 5.78 7.97 -5.43
C MET A 212 7.24 7.95 -5.86
N VAL A 213 7.63 8.70 -6.90
CA VAL A 213 9.03 8.82 -7.31
C VAL A 213 9.89 9.42 -6.21
N ASN A 214 9.43 10.48 -5.53
CA ASN A 214 10.17 11.10 -4.44
C ASN A 214 10.28 10.18 -3.21
N CYS A 215 9.20 9.45 -2.90
CA CYS A 215 9.14 8.41 -1.88
C CYS A 215 10.17 7.30 -2.15
N LEU A 216 10.17 6.71 -3.36
CA LEU A 216 11.13 5.68 -3.76
C LEU A 216 12.56 6.20 -3.72
N ARG A 217 12.79 7.41 -4.24
CA ARG A 217 14.09 8.08 -4.21
C ARG A 217 14.62 8.21 -2.77
N GLY A 218 13.79 8.68 -1.84
CA GLY A 218 14.16 8.78 -0.42
C GLY A 218 14.58 7.43 0.18
N LEU A 219 13.84 6.36 -0.12
CA LEU A 219 14.17 5.00 0.33
C LEU A 219 15.47 4.46 -0.27
N ILE A 220 15.66 4.63 -1.58
CA ILE A 220 16.86 4.15 -2.29
C ILE A 220 18.10 4.80 -1.67
N PHE A 221 18.05 6.10 -1.40
CA PHE A 221 19.14 6.83 -0.79
C PHE A 221 19.35 6.47 0.69
N GLU A 222 18.29 6.43 1.49
CA GLU A 222 18.39 6.08 2.93
C GLU A 222 19.00 4.68 3.14
N THR A 223 18.73 3.76 2.22
CA THR A 223 19.24 2.38 2.28
C THR A 223 20.54 2.18 1.50
N ASN A 224 21.02 3.20 0.78
CA ASN A 224 22.14 3.14 -0.15
C ASN A 224 22.03 1.98 -1.16
N SER A 225 20.81 1.74 -1.65
CA SER A 225 20.49 0.60 -2.51
C SER A 225 20.65 0.95 -3.99
N ILE A 226 20.83 -0.08 -4.81
CA ILE A 226 21.02 0.03 -6.25
C ILE A 226 19.94 -0.79 -6.94
N ILE A 227 19.13 -0.11 -7.76
CA ILE A 227 18.15 -0.78 -8.60
C ILE A 227 18.87 -1.43 -9.78
N THR A 228 18.70 -2.74 -9.96
CA THR A 228 19.32 -3.49 -11.05
C THR A 228 18.33 -3.80 -12.16
N ASN A 229 17.20 -4.40 -11.82
CA ASN A 229 16.16 -4.83 -12.75
C ASN A 229 14.87 -4.07 -12.43
N VAL A 230 14.20 -3.58 -13.46
CA VAL A 230 12.94 -2.84 -13.33
C VAL A 230 11.90 -3.45 -14.25
N VAL A 231 10.72 -3.72 -13.72
CA VAL A 231 9.55 -4.10 -14.50
C VAL A 231 8.42 -3.13 -14.18
N SER A 232 7.95 -2.44 -15.22
CA SER A 232 6.86 -1.47 -15.13
C SER A 232 5.63 -2.08 -15.79
N ILE A 233 4.59 -2.33 -15.02
CA ILE A 233 3.34 -2.93 -15.47
C ILE A 233 2.30 -1.80 -15.48
N GLY A 234 2.10 -1.17 -16.64
CA GLY A 234 1.22 -0.02 -16.79
C GLY A 234 1.85 1.25 -17.33
N ASN A 235 1.03 2.17 -17.83
CA ASN A 235 1.49 3.44 -18.40
C ASN A 235 1.96 4.42 -17.32
N LEU A 236 1.24 4.55 -16.20
CA LEU A 236 1.70 5.36 -15.07
C LEU A 236 2.91 4.71 -14.40
N SER A 237 2.95 3.38 -14.34
CA SER A 237 4.11 2.62 -13.86
C SER A 237 5.37 2.92 -14.70
N LYS A 238 5.26 2.92 -16.03
CA LYS A 238 6.35 3.29 -16.95
C LYS A 238 6.82 4.71 -16.69
N ARG A 239 5.89 5.67 -16.67
CA ARG A 239 6.18 7.08 -16.36
C ARG A 239 6.89 7.24 -15.01
N CYS A 240 6.44 6.53 -13.97
CA CYS A 240 7.07 6.51 -12.66
C CYS A 240 8.52 6.01 -12.73
N SER A 241 8.76 4.86 -13.38
CA SER A 241 10.10 4.30 -13.53
C SER A 241 11.06 5.20 -14.32
N HIS A 242 10.60 5.80 -15.43
CA HIS A 242 11.41 6.70 -16.25
C HIS A 242 11.74 7.99 -15.50
N LEU A 243 10.77 8.58 -14.79
CA LEU A 243 10.99 9.78 -13.98
C LEU A 243 11.93 9.51 -12.81
N LEU A 244 11.79 8.36 -12.14
CA LEU A 244 12.70 7.92 -11.08
C LEU A 244 14.13 7.76 -11.60
N LYS A 245 14.30 7.06 -12.73
CA LYS A 245 15.61 6.88 -13.36
C LYS A 245 16.25 8.23 -13.70
N LYS A 246 15.49 9.11 -14.37
CA LYS A 246 15.95 10.46 -14.71
C LYS A 246 16.44 11.23 -13.49
N ARG A 247 15.67 11.23 -12.39
CA ARG A 247 16.06 11.92 -11.15
C ARG A 247 17.30 11.32 -10.49
N ILE A 248 17.44 9.99 -10.53
CA ILE A 248 18.63 9.31 -9.98
C ILE A 248 19.86 9.64 -10.82
N ASP A 249 19.74 9.68 -12.14
CA ASP A 249 20.85 9.97 -13.06
C ASP A 249 21.30 11.43 -12.97
N GLU A 250 20.35 12.39 -12.89
CA GLU A 250 20.64 13.83 -12.74
C GLU A 250 21.41 14.18 -11.46
N GLN A 251 21.30 13.36 -10.42
CA GLN A 251 21.95 13.61 -9.13
C GLN A 251 23.28 12.89 -8.94
N GLN A 252 23.62 11.93 -9.80
CA GLN A 252 24.90 11.23 -9.69
C GLN A 252 26.04 12.11 -10.18
N THR A 253 27.04 12.33 -9.32
CA THR A 253 28.28 12.98 -9.74
C THR A 253 29.21 12.00 -10.47
N ASP A 254 30.16 12.54 -11.24
CA ASP A 254 31.24 11.74 -11.85
C ASP A 254 32.06 10.96 -10.80
N ASN A 255 32.17 11.50 -9.59
CA ASN A 255 32.80 10.82 -8.46
C ASN A 255 31.94 9.67 -7.93
N ASP A 256 30.61 9.82 -7.84
CA ASP A 256 29.72 8.74 -7.40
C ASP A 256 29.71 7.59 -8.40
N THR A 257 29.71 7.89 -9.69
CA THR A 257 29.80 6.88 -10.76
C THR A 257 31.17 6.20 -10.76
N PHE A 258 32.25 6.93 -10.48
CA PHE A 258 33.59 6.35 -10.30
C PHE A 258 33.70 5.47 -9.05
N ILE A 259 33.18 5.92 -7.90
CA ILE A 259 33.14 5.15 -6.64
C ILE A 259 32.31 3.89 -6.83
N LYS A 260 31.14 4.01 -7.45
CA LYS A 260 30.32 2.86 -7.86
C LYS A 260 31.14 1.92 -8.75
N GLY A 261 31.71 2.40 -9.85
CA GLY A 261 32.52 1.62 -10.79
C GLY A 261 33.73 0.89 -10.16
N THR A 262 34.36 1.49 -9.15
CA THR A 262 35.52 0.92 -8.43
C THR A 262 35.11 -0.05 -7.32
N LEU A 263 34.04 0.24 -6.57
CA LEU A 263 33.46 -0.68 -5.57
C LEU A 263 32.87 -1.94 -6.21
N TYR A 264 32.33 -1.84 -7.44
CA TYR A 264 31.82 -2.98 -8.19
C TYR A 264 32.91 -3.98 -8.65
N GLY A 265 34.19 -3.63 -8.55
CA GLY A 265 35.31 -4.39 -9.12
C GLY A 265 35.81 -5.55 -8.26
N GLU A 266 35.91 -5.41 -6.93
CA GLU A 266 36.73 -6.35 -6.13
C GLU A 266 36.17 -6.74 -4.74
N ARG A 267 35.09 -6.13 -4.24
CA ARG A 267 34.45 -6.51 -2.95
C ARG A 267 32.94 -6.31 -3.01
N THR A 268 32.21 -7.33 -3.43
CA THR A 268 30.75 -7.27 -3.59
C THR A 268 30.04 -7.15 -2.23
N ASN A 269 29.40 -6.00 -1.98
CA ASN A 269 28.40 -5.84 -0.93
C ASN A 269 27.12 -6.61 -1.33
N CYS A 270 27.09 -7.90 -1.01
CA CYS A 270 25.88 -8.72 -1.10
C CYS A 270 24.74 -8.04 -0.32
N GLY A 271 23.63 -7.73 -1.01
CA GLY A 271 22.42 -7.13 -0.41
C GLY A 271 22.14 -5.65 -0.74
N LEU A 272 22.91 -4.98 -1.59
CA LEU A 272 22.56 -3.62 -2.05
C LEU A 272 21.76 -3.60 -3.37
N GLU A 273 21.82 -4.69 -4.14
CA GLU A 273 21.05 -4.83 -5.38
C GLU A 273 19.58 -5.15 -5.09
N MET A 274 18.68 -4.54 -5.86
CA MET A 274 17.26 -4.81 -5.76
C MET A 274 16.54 -4.78 -7.10
N ASP A 275 15.46 -5.56 -7.16
CA ASP A 275 14.48 -5.50 -8.22
C ASP A 275 13.41 -4.44 -7.87
N LEU A 276 12.92 -3.72 -8.88
CA LEU A 276 11.83 -2.77 -8.76
C LEU A 276 10.69 -3.21 -9.68
N ILE A 277 9.54 -3.53 -9.11
CA ILE A 277 8.32 -3.88 -9.84
C ILE A 277 7.28 -2.82 -9.53
N ILE A 278 6.78 -2.11 -10.53
CA ILE A 278 5.76 -1.07 -10.37
C ILE A 278 4.47 -1.50 -11.07
N LEU A 279 3.37 -1.52 -10.34
CA LEU A 279 2.03 -1.88 -10.77
C LEU A 279 1.11 -0.66 -10.65
N GLU A 280 0.16 -0.53 -11.58
CA GLU A 280 -0.94 0.45 -11.47
C GLU A 280 -2.30 -0.25 -11.40
N ARG A 281 -3.26 0.34 -10.70
CA ARG A 281 -4.56 -0.31 -10.42
C ARG A 281 -5.37 -0.66 -11.67
N ASN A 282 -5.22 0.09 -12.77
CA ASN A 282 -5.96 -0.18 -14.02
C ASN A 282 -5.58 -1.52 -14.68
N ILE A 283 -4.45 -2.11 -14.31
CA ILE A 283 -4.00 -3.42 -14.82
C ILE A 283 -4.91 -4.54 -14.30
N ASP A 284 -5.46 -4.35 -13.12
CA ASP A 284 -6.38 -5.28 -12.47
C ASP A 284 -7.43 -4.50 -11.66
N PRO A 285 -8.46 -3.92 -12.30
CA PRO A 285 -9.53 -3.25 -11.57
C PRO A 285 -10.48 -4.24 -10.88
N ILE A 286 -10.32 -5.55 -11.12
CA ILE A 286 -11.22 -6.61 -10.67
C ILE A 286 -10.95 -6.99 -9.22
N THR A 287 -9.69 -7.29 -8.86
CA THR A 287 -9.34 -7.78 -7.52
C THR A 287 -9.89 -6.92 -6.36
N PRO A 288 -9.81 -5.57 -6.41
CA PRO A 288 -10.36 -4.75 -5.33
C PRO A 288 -11.87 -4.86 -5.15
N LEU A 289 -12.63 -5.19 -6.21
CA LEU A 289 -14.08 -5.29 -6.14
C LEU A 289 -14.54 -6.57 -5.43
N LEU A 290 -13.69 -7.59 -5.39
CA LEU A 290 -13.95 -8.85 -4.71
C LEU A 290 -13.93 -8.66 -3.19
N THR A 291 -14.76 -9.41 -2.50
CA THR A 291 -14.80 -9.44 -1.04
C THR A 291 -13.51 -10.09 -0.50
N GLN A 292 -12.79 -9.36 0.36
CA GLN A 292 -11.55 -9.86 0.96
C GLN A 292 -11.88 -10.87 2.07
N LEU A 293 -11.28 -12.06 2.06
CA LEU A 293 -11.56 -13.13 3.04
C LEU A 293 -10.45 -13.38 4.06
N THR A 294 -9.40 -12.56 4.06
CA THR A 294 -8.43 -12.56 5.17
C THR A 294 -9.01 -11.85 6.38
N TYR A 295 -8.54 -12.17 7.59
CA TYR A 295 -9.04 -11.50 8.81
C TYR A 295 -8.95 -9.98 8.74
N ALA A 296 -7.77 -9.45 8.37
CA ALA A 296 -7.57 -8.02 8.25
C ALA A 296 -8.30 -7.42 7.03
N GLY A 297 -8.41 -8.17 5.93
CA GLY A 297 -9.19 -7.75 4.76
C GLY A 297 -10.68 -7.62 5.05
N LEU A 298 -11.29 -8.58 5.76
CA LEU A 298 -12.70 -8.47 6.17
C LEU A 298 -12.95 -7.32 7.14
N LEU A 299 -12.02 -7.10 8.09
CA LEU A 299 -12.14 -5.94 8.97
C LEU A 299 -12.09 -4.62 8.18
N ASP A 300 -11.26 -4.55 7.15
CA ASP A 300 -11.17 -3.38 6.28
C ASP A 300 -12.40 -3.20 5.38
N ASP A 301 -12.95 -4.29 4.84
CA ASP A 301 -14.18 -4.25 4.03
C ASP A 301 -15.42 -3.91 4.88
N LEU A 302 -15.49 -4.37 6.13
CA LEU A 302 -16.67 -4.15 6.99
C LEU A 302 -16.62 -2.83 7.76
N TYR A 303 -15.43 -2.38 8.18
CA TYR A 303 -15.32 -1.24 9.10
C TYR A 303 -14.35 -0.13 8.65
N GLU A 304 -13.70 -0.29 7.48
CA GLU A 304 -12.71 0.61 6.88
C GLU A 304 -11.59 1.09 7.82
N PHE A 305 -10.35 0.71 7.52
CA PHE A 305 -9.20 1.32 8.17
C PHE A 305 -8.99 2.77 7.73
N ASN A 306 -8.71 3.65 8.69
CA ASN A 306 -8.11 4.96 8.40
C ASN A 306 -6.60 4.84 8.11
N SER A 307 -5.93 5.95 7.78
CA SER A 307 -4.49 6.01 7.49
C SER A 307 -3.58 5.55 8.63
N GLY A 308 -4.12 5.37 9.85
CA GLY A 308 -3.42 4.83 11.02
C GLY A 308 -3.77 3.38 11.34
N LEU A 309 -4.50 2.67 10.47
CA LEU A 309 -5.02 1.31 10.71
C LEU A 309 -5.92 1.22 11.95
N LYS A 310 -6.71 2.26 12.19
CA LYS A 310 -7.76 2.26 13.21
C LYS A 310 -9.11 2.10 12.52
N ILE A 311 -9.97 1.30 13.12
CA ILE A 311 -11.37 1.17 12.68
C ILE A 311 -12.13 2.44 13.09
N LYS A 312 -12.90 3.05 12.18
CA LYS A 312 -13.63 4.30 12.49
C LYS A 312 -14.67 4.11 13.60
N GLU A 313 -15.39 2.98 13.57
CA GLU A 313 -16.54 2.70 14.46
C GLU A 313 -16.16 2.08 15.82
N LYS A 314 -14.94 1.55 15.92
CA LYS A 314 -14.44 0.85 17.11
C LYS A 314 -13.11 1.46 17.48
N ASP A 315 -12.93 1.92 18.71
CA ASP A 315 -11.68 2.51 19.22
C ASP A 315 -10.56 1.47 19.40
N THR A 316 -10.39 0.59 18.40
CA THR A 316 -9.39 -0.47 18.37
C THR A 316 -8.30 -0.08 17.38
N ASN A 317 -7.08 0.05 17.89
CA ASN A 317 -5.89 0.33 17.11
C ASN A 317 -5.10 -0.97 16.89
N PHE A 318 -4.68 -1.25 15.66
CA PHE A 318 -3.88 -2.43 15.34
C PHE A 318 -2.40 -2.07 15.26
N ASN A 319 -1.67 -2.30 16.35
CA ASN A 319 -0.23 -2.10 16.39
C ASN A 319 0.51 -3.42 16.15
N TYR A 320 0.94 -3.68 14.92
CA TYR A 320 1.68 -4.90 14.58
C TYR A 320 3.02 -5.07 15.31
N LYS A 321 3.58 -4.03 15.94
CA LYS A 321 4.84 -4.14 16.69
C LYS A 321 4.63 -4.78 18.07
N GLU A 322 3.48 -4.53 18.68
CA GLU A 322 3.14 -4.97 20.04
C GLU A 322 2.16 -6.14 20.05
N ASP A 323 1.20 -6.12 19.13
CA ASP A 323 0.14 -7.11 19.08
C ASP A 323 0.59 -8.38 18.33
N THR A 324 1.06 -9.36 19.10
CA THR A 324 1.43 -10.67 18.57
C THR A 324 0.24 -11.44 18.02
N ILE A 325 -0.96 -11.23 18.58
CA ILE A 325 -2.17 -11.94 18.15
C ILE A 325 -2.60 -11.43 16.77
N TRP A 326 -2.56 -10.11 16.55
CA TRP A 326 -2.76 -9.52 15.23
C TRP A 326 -1.84 -10.12 14.17
N ASN A 327 -0.54 -10.28 14.48
CA ASN A 327 0.43 -10.85 13.56
C ASN A 327 0.14 -12.31 13.18
N ASP A 328 -0.40 -13.09 14.12
CA ASP A 328 -0.79 -14.47 13.89
C ASP A 328 -2.08 -14.60 13.07
N LEU A 329 -2.94 -13.58 13.07
CA LEU A 329 -4.29 -13.65 12.48
C LEU A 329 -4.46 -12.88 11.18
N LYS A 330 -3.84 -11.70 11.01
CA LYS A 330 -4.19 -10.70 9.98
C LYS A 330 -4.27 -11.23 8.55
N PHE A 331 -3.41 -12.16 8.17
CA PHE A 331 -3.36 -12.75 6.82
C PHE A 331 -3.96 -14.15 6.72
N LEU A 332 -4.52 -14.69 7.81
CA LEU A 332 -5.26 -15.94 7.75
C LEU A 332 -6.59 -15.72 7.05
N ASN A 333 -7.03 -16.71 6.29
CA ASN A 333 -8.43 -16.78 5.89
C ASN A 333 -9.31 -16.79 7.14
N PHE A 334 -10.42 -16.06 7.09
CA PHE A 334 -11.29 -15.89 8.25
C PHE A 334 -11.82 -17.19 8.83
N GLY A 335 -12.10 -18.20 7.98
CA GLY A 335 -12.51 -19.54 8.42
C GLY A 335 -11.47 -20.23 9.31
N SER A 336 -10.19 -19.85 9.23
CA SER A 336 -9.11 -20.38 10.08
C SER A 336 -8.87 -19.57 11.37
N VAL A 337 -9.49 -18.39 11.53
CA VAL A 337 -9.26 -17.50 12.68
C VAL A 337 -9.78 -18.11 13.98
N GLY A 338 -11.00 -18.67 13.98
CA GLY A 338 -11.58 -19.32 15.17
C GLY A 338 -10.73 -20.46 15.73
N PRO A 339 -10.32 -21.45 14.92
CA PRO A 339 -9.38 -22.49 15.33
C PRO A 339 -8.05 -21.94 15.87
N GLN A 340 -7.48 -20.92 15.22
CA GLN A 340 -6.23 -20.30 15.65
C GLN A 340 -6.38 -19.55 16.98
N LEU A 341 -7.47 -18.81 17.19
CA LEU A 341 -7.80 -18.16 18.46
C LEU A 341 -7.93 -19.18 19.59
N ASN A 342 -8.60 -20.30 19.35
CA ASN A 342 -8.72 -21.38 20.33
C ASN A 342 -7.36 -22.00 20.69
N LYS A 343 -6.47 -22.17 19.70
CA LYS A 343 -5.10 -22.63 19.93
C LYS A 343 -4.32 -21.64 20.80
N LEU A 344 -4.34 -20.35 20.44
CA LEU A 344 -3.67 -19.28 21.17
C LEU A 344 -4.22 -19.15 22.61
N ALA A 345 -5.53 -19.34 22.81
CA ALA A 345 -6.15 -19.35 24.13
C ALA A 345 -5.65 -20.51 25.01
N LYS A 346 -5.55 -21.72 24.46
CA LYS A 346 -5.01 -22.89 25.18
C LYS A 346 -3.52 -22.73 25.52
N GLU A 347 -2.75 -22.19 24.58
CA GLU A 347 -1.33 -21.87 24.82
C GLU A 347 -1.17 -20.85 25.95
N LEU A 348 -1.95 -19.77 25.93
CA LEU A 348 -1.94 -18.75 26.96
C LEU A 348 -2.37 -19.32 28.33
N GLN A 349 -3.43 -20.14 28.37
CA GLN A 349 -3.86 -20.81 29.59
C GLN A 349 -2.75 -21.70 30.17
N THR A 350 -2.06 -22.45 29.32
CA THR A 350 -0.93 -23.30 29.73
C THR A 350 0.20 -22.47 30.35
N GLN A 351 0.49 -21.28 29.80
CA GLN A 351 1.48 -20.36 30.35
C GLN A 351 1.07 -19.81 31.73
N TYR A 352 -0.22 -19.53 31.93
CA TYR A 352 -0.75 -19.14 33.25
C TYR A 352 -0.67 -20.28 34.27
N ASP A 353 -0.96 -21.52 33.86
CA ASP A 353 -0.92 -22.69 34.73
C ASP A 353 0.49 -23.04 35.23
N MET A 354 1.55 -22.55 34.56
CA MET A 354 2.94 -22.67 35.05
C MET A 354 3.11 -22.05 36.45
N ARG A 355 2.30 -21.04 36.81
CA ARG A 355 2.27 -20.48 38.16
C ARG A 355 2.00 -21.53 39.24
N HIS A 356 1.12 -22.47 38.96
CA HIS A 356 0.76 -23.54 39.89
C HIS A 356 1.82 -24.64 39.97
N LYS A 357 2.76 -24.68 39.01
CA LYS A 357 3.84 -25.66 38.92
C LYS A 357 5.20 -25.12 39.39
N ALA A 358 5.30 -23.82 39.67
CA ALA A 358 6.54 -23.21 40.15
C ALA A 358 6.77 -23.57 41.63
N GLU A 359 7.80 -24.35 41.91
CA GLU A 359 8.14 -24.82 43.26
C GLU A 359 9.36 -24.07 43.83
N SER A 360 10.19 -23.48 42.97
CA SER A 360 11.37 -22.72 43.36
C SER A 360 11.15 -21.20 43.34
N VAL A 361 11.89 -20.48 44.19
CA VAL A 361 11.87 -19.00 44.22
C VAL A 361 12.29 -18.40 42.88
N HIS A 362 13.16 -19.09 42.13
CA HIS A 362 13.60 -18.66 40.81
C HIS A 362 12.47 -18.72 39.76
N GLU A 363 11.75 -19.84 39.69
CA GLU A 363 10.61 -20.02 38.77
C GLU A 363 9.46 -19.05 39.09
N ILE A 364 9.20 -18.79 40.37
CA ILE A 364 8.21 -17.79 40.79
C ILE A 364 8.63 -16.40 40.29
N LYS A 365 9.91 -16.05 40.40
CA LYS A 365 10.43 -14.78 39.91
C LYS A 365 10.29 -14.66 38.39
N GLU A 366 10.67 -15.68 37.63
CA GLU A 366 10.52 -15.69 36.16
C GLU A 366 9.05 -15.57 35.73
N PHE A 367 8.11 -16.21 36.44
CA PHE A 367 6.69 -16.04 36.19
C PHE A 367 6.21 -14.62 36.48
N VAL A 368 6.60 -14.04 37.62
CA VAL A 368 6.23 -12.66 37.99
C VAL A 368 6.78 -11.66 36.98
N ASP A 369 8.02 -11.85 36.51
CA ASP A 369 8.66 -11.01 35.51
C ASP A 369 7.93 -11.08 34.14
N SER A 370 7.34 -12.22 33.79
CA SER A 370 6.59 -12.40 32.53
C SER A 370 5.09 -12.04 32.61
N LEU A 371 4.53 -11.87 33.82
CA LEU A 371 3.09 -11.69 34.05
C LEU A 371 2.48 -10.51 33.29
N GLY A 372 3.20 -9.38 33.19
CA GLY A 372 2.72 -8.20 32.45
C GLY A 372 2.51 -8.50 30.97
N SER A 373 3.45 -9.20 30.34
CA SER A 373 3.35 -9.62 28.94
C SER A 373 2.20 -10.61 28.71
N LEU A 374 1.96 -11.52 29.66
CA LEU A 374 0.84 -12.46 29.60
C LEU A 374 -0.51 -11.74 29.71
N GLN A 375 -0.64 -10.75 30.60
CA GLN A 375 -1.84 -9.94 30.74
C GLN A 375 -2.13 -9.12 29.48
N GLN A 376 -1.10 -8.53 28.87
CA GLN A 376 -1.23 -7.81 27.61
C GLN A 376 -1.69 -8.75 26.47
N ARG A 377 -1.07 -9.93 26.36
CA ARG A 377 -1.47 -10.95 25.37
C ARG A 377 -2.90 -11.45 25.61
N GLN A 378 -3.33 -11.56 26.87
CA GLN A 378 -4.72 -11.88 27.22
C GLN A 378 -5.70 -10.78 26.78
N ALA A 379 -5.33 -9.51 26.94
CA ALA A 379 -6.14 -8.38 26.47
C ALA A 379 -6.27 -8.37 24.94
N PHE A 380 -5.16 -8.54 24.21
CA PHE A 380 -5.19 -8.66 22.74
C PHE A 380 -6.04 -9.84 22.28
N LEU A 381 -5.86 -11.02 22.88
CA LEU A 381 -6.65 -12.20 22.55
C LEU A 381 -8.14 -11.96 22.78
N LYS A 382 -8.52 -11.33 23.90
CA LYS A 382 -9.92 -10.96 24.18
C LYS A 382 -10.46 -10.01 23.12
N ASN A 383 -9.72 -8.96 22.78
CA ASN A 383 -10.13 -7.97 21.76
C ASN A 383 -10.35 -8.64 20.40
N HIS A 384 -9.40 -9.47 19.95
CA HIS A 384 -9.54 -10.21 18.69
C HIS A 384 -10.65 -11.25 18.72
N THR A 385 -10.91 -11.88 19.86
CA THR A 385 -12.07 -12.78 20.02
C THR A 385 -13.37 -12.00 19.85
N THR A 386 -13.51 -10.83 20.49
CA THR A 386 -14.69 -9.97 20.33
C THR A 386 -14.86 -9.49 18.89
N LEU A 387 -13.80 -8.99 18.26
CA LEU A 387 -13.83 -8.57 16.85
C LEU A 387 -14.20 -9.72 15.92
N SER A 388 -13.60 -10.90 16.11
CA SER A 388 -13.92 -12.07 15.30
C SER A 388 -15.38 -12.48 15.47
N SER A 389 -15.94 -12.42 16.69
CA SER A 389 -17.36 -12.67 16.92
C SER A 389 -18.26 -11.64 16.25
N ASP A 390 -17.85 -10.37 16.18
CA ASP A 390 -18.62 -9.34 15.49
C ASP A 390 -18.59 -9.51 13.97
N VAL A 391 -17.43 -9.86 13.39
CA VAL A 391 -17.35 -10.25 11.98
C VAL A 391 -18.23 -11.47 11.70
N LEU A 392 -18.19 -12.47 12.60
CA LEU A 392 -19.02 -13.67 12.48
C LEU A 392 -20.51 -13.33 12.46
N LYS A 393 -20.95 -12.33 13.24
CA LYS A 393 -22.35 -11.89 13.18
C LYS A 393 -22.73 -11.32 11.81
N VAL A 394 -21.82 -10.61 11.15
CA VAL A 394 -22.10 -10.08 9.81
C VAL A 394 -22.07 -11.21 8.77
N VAL A 395 -21.11 -12.12 8.88
CA VAL A 395 -20.90 -13.21 7.92
C VAL A 395 -21.93 -14.34 8.05
N GLU A 396 -22.33 -14.70 9.27
CA GLU A 396 -23.25 -15.83 9.56
C GLU A 396 -24.65 -15.39 9.98
N THR A 397 -24.83 -14.19 10.56
CA THR A 397 -26.11 -13.78 11.19
C THR A 397 -26.77 -12.54 10.60
N GLU A 398 -26.35 -12.03 9.43
CA GLU A 398 -27.27 -11.20 8.64
C GLU A 398 -28.54 -12.03 8.44
N GLU A 399 -29.70 -11.48 8.84
CA GLU A 399 -31.02 -12.12 8.93
C GLU A 399 -31.47 -12.84 7.64
N TYR A 400 -30.73 -12.63 6.54
CA TYR A 400 -30.99 -13.13 5.20
C TYR A 400 -29.87 -14.01 4.60
N GLY A 401 -28.63 -14.03 5.10
CA GLY A 401 -27.56 -14.85 4.50
C GLY A 401 -26.93 -14.30 3.20
N SER A 402 -27.00 -12.98 3.00
CA SER A 402 -26.55 -12.30 1.76
C SER A 402 -25.06 -12.50 1.47
N PHE A 403 -24.22 -12.56 2.51
CA PHE A 403 -22.76 -12.59 2.38
C PHE A 403 -22.25 -13.81 1.61
N ASN A 404 -22.71 -15.03 1.95
CA ASN A 404 -22.32 -16.24 1.23
C ASN A 404 -22.79 -16.20 -0.22
N LYS A 405 -24.02 -15.72 -0.45
CA LYS A 405 -24.58 -15.59 -1.79
C LYS A 405 -23.80 -14.60 -2.65
N ILE A 406 -23.33 -13.49 -2.07
CA ILE A 406 -22.46 -12.51 -2.74
C ILE A 406 -21.14 -13.17 -3.14
N ILE A 407 -20.48 -13.90 -2.24
CA ILE A 407 -19.20 -14.56 -2.52
C ILE A 407 -19.34 -15.65 -3.58
N GLU A 408 -20.40 -16.45 -3.51
CA GLU A 408 -20.74 -17.44 -4.55
C GLU A 408 -20.92 -16.76 -5.90
N LEU A 409 -21.68 -15.66 -5.95
CA LEU A 409 -21.91 -14.90 -7.16
C LEU A 409 -20.61 -14.25 -7.70
N GLU A 410 -19.76 -13.71 -6.84
CA GLU A 410 -18.45 -13.19 -7.24
C GLU A 410 -17.62 -14.28 -7.95
N LEU A 411 -17.57 -15.48 -7.39
CA LEU A 411 -16.86 -16.61 -8.01
C LEU A 411 -17.52 -17.04 -9.33
N GLU A 412 -18.85 -17.11 -9.40
CA GLU A 412 -19.57 -17.42 -10.65
C GLU A 412 -19.29 -16.42 -11.76
N ILE A 413 -19.27 -15.11 -11.43
CA ILE A 413 -18.92 -14.04 -12.37
C ILE A 413 -17.49 -14.23 -12.88
N MET A 414 -16.55 -14.57 -11.99
CA MET A 414 -15.13 -14.78 -12.32
C MET A 414 -14.90 -16.01 -13.19
N MET A 415 -15.62 -17.11 -12.95
CA MET A 415 -15.61 -18.29 -13.80
C MET A 415 -16.20 -18.01 -15.19
N GLY A 416 -17.19 -17.11 -15.27
CA GLY A 416 -17.75 -16.59 -16.51
C GLY A 416 -18.62 -17.58 -17.29
N ASN A 417 -18.96 -18.74 -16.70
CA ASN A 417 -19.75 -19.80 -17.33
C ASN A 417 -21.26 -19.62 -17.19
N THR A 418 -21.72 -18.79 -16.25
CA THR A 418 -23.14 -18.49 -16.01
C THR A 418 -23.66 -17.44 -17.02
N LEU A 419 -24.94 -17.56 -17.41
CA LEU A 419 -25.60 -16.59 -18.29
C LEU A 419 -25.83 -15.27 -17.55
N ASN A 420 -25.71 -14.15 -18.27
CA ASN A 420 -25.89 -12.81 -17.67
C ASN A 420 -27.27 -12.66 -17.02
N LYS A 421 -28.31 -13.20 -17.64
CA LYS A 421 -29.67 -13.12 -17.09
C LYS A 421 -29.79 -13.81 -15.72
N ASP A 422 -29.16 -14.98 -15.56
CA ASP A 422 -29.22 -15.70 -14.29
C ASP A 422 -28.46 -14.92 -13.20
N ILE A 423 -27.33 -14.29 -13.56
CA ILE A 423 -26.58 -13.39 -12.66
C ILE A 423 -27.41 -12.15 -12.30
N GLU A 424 -28.09 -11.54 -13.27
CA GLU A 424 -28.99 -10.40 -13.05
C GLU A 424 -30.15 -10.79 -12.12
N ASP A 425 -30.76 -11.96 -12.32
CA ASP A 425 -31.82 -12.49 -11.45
C ASP A 425 -31.32 -12.65 -10.01
N ILE A 426 -30.09 -13.16 -9.79
CA ILE A 426 -29.47 -13.26 -8.46
C ILE A 426 -29.16 -11.87 -7.88
N ILE A 427 -28.74 -10.89 -8.68
CA ILE A 427 -28.51 -9.51 -8.23
C ILE A 427 -29.82 -8.89 -7.71
N LEU A 428 -30.93 -9.11 -8.42
CA LEU A 428 -32.24 -8.64 -8.00
C LEU A 428 -32.72 -9.36 -6.75
N GLU A 429 -32.47 -10.68 -6.64
CA GLU A 429 -32.71 -11.49 -5.43
C GLU A 429 -31.96 -10.86 -4.24
N LEU A 430 -30.66 -10.60 -4.36
CA LEU A 430 -29.83 -9.96 -3.33
C LEU A 430 -30.37 -8.59 -2.92
N GLN A 431 -30.85 -7.77 -3.85
CA GLN A 431 -31.37 -6.44 -3.55
C GLN A 431 -32.72 -6.47 -2.83
N TYR A 432 -33.65 -7.34 -3.25
CA TYR A 432 -35.05 -7.30 -2.80
C TYR A 432 -35.40 -8.34 -1.74
N GLU A 433 -34.79 -9.53 -1.79
CA GLU A 433 -35.03 -10.59 -0.81
C GLU A 433 -34.07 -10.50 0.37
N TYR A 434 -32.80 -10.18 0.11
CA TYR A 434 -31.75 -10.14 1.14
C TYR A 434 -31.43 -8.71 1.62
N GLU A 435 -32.06 -7.69 1.01
CA GLU A 435 -31.85 -6.27 1.31
C GLU A 435 -30.36 -5.87 1.34
N ALA A 436 -29.54 -6.47 0.47
CA ALA A 436 -28.11 -6.23 0.44
C ALA A 436 -27.80 -4.74 0.17
N ASP A 437 -26.72 -4.25 0.79
CA ASP A 437 -26.27 -2.86 0.62
C ASP A 437 -26.05 -2.54 -0.88
N LYS A 438 -26.62 -1.41 -1.31
CA LYS A 438 -26.51 -0.87 -2.67
C LYS A 438 -25.05 -0.81 -3.14
N LYS A 439 -24.11 -0.54 -2.24
CA LYS A 439 -22.67 -0.54 -2.55
C LYS A 439 -22.18 -1.91 -3.02
N LYS A 440 -22.57 -2.98 -2.32
CA LYS A 440 -22.24 -4.36 -2.68
C LYS A 440 -22.87 -4.74 -4.02
N ILE A 441 -24.12 -4.35 -4.25
CA ILE A 441 -24.82 -4.57 -5.53
C ILE A 441 -24.12 -3.85 -6.69
N LEU A 442 -23.76 -2.57 -6.52
CA LEU A 442 -23.05 -1.80 -7.54
C LEU A 442 -21.69 -2.42 -7.86
N ARG A 443 -20.96 -2.89 -6.84
CA ARG A 443 -19.70 -3.63 -7.01
C ARG A 443 -19.88 -4.89 -7.85
N LEU A 444 -20.91 -5.70 -7.59
CA LEU A 444 -21.21 -6.91 -8.36
C LEU A 444 -21.55 -6.60 -9.82
N ILE A 445 -22.32 -5.54 -10.08
CA ILE A 445 -22.66 -5.08 -11.43
C ILE A 445 -21.38 -4.63 -12.18
N CYS A 446 -20.50 -3.88 -11.53
CA CYS A 446 -19.23 -3.47 -12.11
C CYS A 446 -18.30 -4.66 -12.37
N LEU A 447 -18.24 -5.60 -11.41
CA LEU A 447 -17.48 -6.84 -11.54
C LEU A 447 -17.95 -7.65 -12.75
N LEU A 448 -19.27 -7.80 -12.93
CA LEU A 448 -19.86 -8.47 -14.09
C LEU A 448 -19.44 -7.79 -15.40
N SER A 449 -19.56 -6.45 -15.47
CA SER A 449 -19.19 -5.70 -16.68
C SER A 449 -17.71 -5.83 -17.03
N LEU A 450 -16.82 -5.75 -16.03
CA LEU A 450 -15.38 -5.93 -16.20
C LEU A 450 -15.05 -7.35 -16.65
N CYS A 451 -15.60 -8.37 -16.00
CA CYS A 451 -15.35 -9.78 -16.32
C CYS A 451 -15.88 -10.19 -17.70
N LYS A 452 -17.01 -9.61 -18.14
CA LYS A 452 -17.56 -9.82 -19.49
C LYS A 452 -16.94 -8.89 -20.54
N ASN A 453 -16.01 -8.01 -20.14
CA ASN A 453 -15.35 -7.07 -21.03
C ASN A 453 -16.35 -6.22 -21.85
N SER A 454 -17.30 -5.62 -21.12
CA SER A 454 -18.52 -4.91 -21.56
C SER A 454 -19.77 -5.80 -21.71
N LEU A 455 -20.90 -5.26 -21.26
CA LEU A 455 -22.22 -5.90 -21.29
C LEU A 455 -22.88 -5.77 -22.66
N ARG A 456 -23.83 -6.65 -22.96
CA ARG A 456 -24.70 -6.46 -24.14
C ARG A 456 -25.61 -5.26 -23.89
N GLU A 457 -26.04 -4.60 -24.96
CA GLU A 457 -26.83 -3.37 -24.86
C GLU A 457 -28.09 -3.54 -23.99
N LYS A 458 -28.79 -4.67 -24.18
CA LYS A 458 -29.98 -4.98 -23.40
C LYS A 458 -29.65 -5.12 -21.90
N ASP A 459 -28.70 -6.00 -21.56
CA ASP A 459 -28.25 -6.24 -20.18
C ASP A 459 -27.79 -4.94 -19.49
N TYR A 460 -27.08 -4.09 -20.24
CA TYR A 460 -26.64 -2.77 -19.77
C TYR A 460 -27.82 -1.86 -19.44
N GLU A 461 -28.78 -1.69 -20.34
CA GLU A 461 -29.95 -0.83 -20.11
C GLU A 461 -30.87 -1.39 -19.01
N ASP A 462 -31.03 -2.71 -18.92
CA ASP A 462 -31.82 -3.36 -17.88
C ASP A 462 -31.23 -3.05 -16.48
N LEU A 463 -29.91 -3.26 -16.30
CA LEU A 463 -29.20 -2.94 -15.05
C LEU A 463 -29.15 -1.44 -14.76
N ARG A 464 -28.91 -0.61 -15.79
CA ARG A 464 -28.89 0.85 -15.67
C ARG A 464 -30.25 1.38 -15.20
N THR A 465 -31.34 0.91 -15.82
CA THR A 465 -32.70 1.30 -15.44
C THR A 465 -33.01 0.85 -14.02
N PHE A 466 -32.65 -0.38 -13.65
CA PHE A 466 -32.78 -0.88 -12.29
C PHE A 466 -32.08 0.02 -11.26
N ILE A 467 -30.82 0.40 -11.50
CA ILE A 467 -30.04 1.27 -10.61
C ILE A 467 -30.73 2.63 -10.43
N ILE A 468 -31.11 3.28 -11.53
CA ILE A 468 -31.71 4.62 -11.50
C ILE A 468 -33.08 4.61 -10.83
N ASP A 469 -33.94 3.66 -11.20
CA ASP A 469 -35.31 3.57 -10.68
C ASP A 469 -35.33 3.16 -9.20
N SER A 470 -34.38 2.31 -8.76
CA SER A 470 -34.32 1.83 -7.39
C SER A 470 -33.59 2.78 -6.44
N TRP A 471 -32.55 3.48 -6.91
CA TRP A 471 -31.64 4.24 -6.03
C TRP A 471 -31.69 5.74 -6.23
N GLY A 472 -32.24 6.24 -7.34
CA GLY A 472 -32.41 7.67 -7.59
C GLY A 472 -31.76 8.16 -8.89
N ILE A 473 -32.25 9.29 -9.40
CA ILE A 473 -31.78 9.90 -10.66
C ILE A 473 -30.36 10.47 -10.58
N ASP A 474 -29.89 10.78 -9.38
CA ASP A 474 -28.51 11.20 -9.09
C ASP A 474 -27.49 10.14 -9.53
N LYS A 475 -27.89 8.86 -9.57
CA LYS A 475 -27.04 7.76 -10.05
C LYS A 475 -26.70 7.84 -11.53
N CYS A 476 -27.37 8.69 -12.31
CA CYS A 476 -26.96 8.96 -13.69
C CYS A 476 -25.50 9.45 -13.77
N PHE A 477 -25.08 10.34 -12.86
CA PHE A 477 -23.73 10.90 -12.87
C PHE A 477 -22.68 9.85 -12.48
N GLN A 478 -22.97 9.08 -11.42
CA GLN A 478 -22.12 7.98 -10.99
C GLN A 478 -21.95 6.93 -12.09
N LEU A 479 -23.04 6.58 -12.80
CA LEU A 479 -22.99 5.64 -13.91
C LEU A 479 -22.21 6.18 -15.11
N GLU A 480 -22.31 7.48 -15.40
CA GLU A 480 -21.48 8.14 -16.40
C GLU A 480 -19.99 8.00 -16.04
N SER A 481 -19.60 8.40 -14.81
CA SER A 481 -18.24 8.26 -14.28
C SER A 481 -17.73 6.81 -14.32
N LEU A 482 -18.55 5.82 -13.94
CA LEU A 482 -18.22 4.40 -14.00
C LEU A 482 -18.02 3.90 -15.44
N THR A 483 -18.89 4.30 -16.37
CA THR A 483 -18.80 3.97 -17.79
C THR A 483 -17.50 4.50 -18.37
N GLU A 484 -17.26 5.76 -18.09
CA GLU A 484 -16.09 6.51 -18.45
C GLU A 484 -14.77 5.87 -17.96
N LEU A 485 -14.73 5.41 -16.71
CA LEU A 485 -13.59 4.69 -16.13
C LEU A 485 -13.52 3.22 -16.59
N GLY A 486 -14.58 2.69 -17.21
CA GLY A 486 -14.64 1.34 -17.76
C GLY A 486 -15.21 0.28 -16.83
N PHE A 487 -15.72 0.67 -15.66
CA PHE A 487 -16.32 -0.23 -14.67
C PHE A 487 -17.70 -0.73 -15.08
N PHE A 488 -18.48 0.05 -15.82
CA PHE A 488 -19.82 -0.33 -16.27
C PHE A 488 -20.05 0.11 -17.71
N THR A 489 -19.81 -0.76 -18.69
CA THR A 489 -19.84 -0.38 -20.11
C THR A 489 -20.72 -1.30 -20.95
N SER A 490 -21.30 -0.76 -22.03
CA SER A 490 -21.99 -1.53 -23.08
C SER A 490 -21.06 -1.84 -24.26
N LYS A 491 -21.34 -2.93 -24.99
CA LYS A 491 -20.55 -3.32 -26.19
C LYS A 491 -20.62 -2.31 -27.32
N THR A 492 -21.70 -1.52 -27.41
CA THR A 492 -21.83 -0.46 -28.41
C THR A 492 -21.11 0.81 -27.97
N GLY A 493 -21.24 1.22 -26.70
CA GLY A 493 -20.57 2.39 -26.14
C GLY A 493 -19.06 2.23 -25.99
N LYS A 494 -18.57 0.98 -26.02
CA LYS A 494 -17.12 0.68 -25.98
C LYS A 494 -16.33 1.33 -27.11
N SER A 495 -16.90 1.46 -28.32
CA SER A 495 -16.21 2.11 -29.44
C SER A 495 -16.00 3.61 -29.22
N ASP A 496 -16.93 4.27 -28.54
CA ASP A 496 -16.90 5.71 -28.32
C ASP A 496 -15.87 6.09 -27.24
N LEU A 497 -15.67 5.21 -26.25
CA LEU A 497 -14.68 5.40 -25.19
C LEU A 497 -13.22 5.41 -25.66
N HIS A 498 -12.89 4.70 -26.75
CA HIS A 498 -11.54 4.72 -27.33
C HIS A 498 -11.11 6.11 -27.83
N THR A 499 -12.07 7.01 -28.06
CA THR A 499 -11.82 8.38 -28.54
C THR A 499 -11.69 9.40 -27.40
N ILE A 500 -12.17 9.06 -26.19
CA ILE A 500 -12.35 10.01 -25.07
C ILE A 500 -11.45 9.65 -23.87
N SER A 501 -11.11 8.37 -23.66
CA SER A 501 -10.38 7.96 -22.47
C SER A 501 -8.88 8.28 -22.52
N THR A 502 -8.40 8.95 -21.48
CA THR A 502 -6.96 9.22 -21.22
C THR A 502 -6.19 7.97 -20.76
N ARG A 503 -6.89 6.87 -20.40
CA ARG A 503 -6.32 5.60 -19.93
C ARG A 503 -6.64 4.46 -20.93
N PRO A 504 -5.78 4.19 -21.92
CA PRO A 504 -6.05 3.18 -22.95
C PRO A 504 -5.96 1.73 -22.45
N THR A 505 -5.49 1.52 -21.21
CA THR A 505 -5.12 0.21 -20.67
C THR A 505 -6.30 -0.45 -19.99
N ARG A 506 -6.90 -1.41 -20.70
CA ARG A 506 -8.03 -2.22 -20.21
C ARG A 506 -7.87 -3.65 -20.68
N LEU A 507 -8.50 -4.57 -19.95
CA LEU A 507 -8.59 -5.96 -20.38
C LEU A 507 -9.34 -6.04 -21.71
N GLN A 508 -8.78 -6.77 -22.68
CA GLN A 508 -9.31 -6.88 -24.04
C GLN A 508 -10.12 -8.17 -24.27
N LYS A 509 -10.11 -9.08 -23.29
CA LYS A 509 -10.81 -10.35 -23.33
C LYS A 509 -11.70 -10.50 -22.11
N GLU A 510 -12.73 -11.33 -22.23
CA GLU A 510 -13.49 -11.77 -21.06
C GLU A 510 -12.53 -12.44 -20.08
N TYR A 511 -12.75 -12.20 -18.79
CA TYR A 511 -11.84 -12.61 -17.73
C TYR A 511 -11.67 -14.13 -17.65
N ARG A 512 -12.65 -14.93 -18.08
CA ARG A 512 -12.51 -16.40 -18.10
C ARG A 512 -11.30 -16.87 -18.92
N TYR A 513 -10.98 -16.22 -20.05
CA TYR A 513 -9.83 -16.58 -20.88
C TYR A 513 -8.52 -16.15 -20.23
N ILE A 514 -8.53 -14.99 -19.58
CA ILE A 514 -7.40 -14.47 -18.80
C ILE A 514 -7.10 -15.41 -17.64
N SER A 515 -8.16 -15.84 -16.94
CA SER A 515 -8.11 -16.82 -15.87
C SER A 515 -7.57 -18.15 -16.35
N GLU A 516 -7.98 -18.62 -17.52
CA GLU A 516 -7.42 -19.83 -18.14
C GLU A 516 -5.91 -19.68 -18.35
N TRP A 517 -5.44 -18.59 -18.97
CA TRP A 517 -4.01 -18.41 -19.26
C TRP A 517 -3.14 -18.24 -18.02
N LEU A 518 -3.59 -17.47 -17.02
CA LEU A 518 -2.83 -17.14 -15.81
C LEU A 518 -3.20 -18.00 -14.60
N ASN A 519 -4.12 -18.94 -14.79
CA ASN A 519 -4.69 -19.79 -13.74
C ASN A 519 -5.18 -18.98 -12.53
N THR A 520 -5.97 -17.92 -12.75
CA THR A 520 -6.43 -17.05 -11.63
C THR A 520 -7.55 -17.72 -10.83
N VAL A 521 -8.29 -18.67 -11.39
CA VAL A 521 -9.27 -19.51 -10.68
C VAL A 521 -8.86 -20.98 -10.80
N PRO A 522 -7.91 -21.46 -9.98
CA PRO A 522 -7.43 -22.84 -10.05
C PRO A 522 -8.51 -23.84 -9.62
N ILE A 523 -8.58 -24.98 -10.33
CA ILE A 523 -9.50 -26.08 -10.02
C ILE A 523 -8.90 -26.92 -8.89
N GLU A 524 -9.59 -27.02 -7.75
CA GLU A 524 -9.07 -27.67 -6.54
C GLU A 524 -8.89 -29.21 -6.69
N GLU A 525 -9.61 -29.86 -7.61
CA GLU A 525 -9.60 -31.32 -7.79
C GLU A 525 -8.26 -31.90 -8.28
N GLU A 526 -7.42 -31.14 -8.99
CA GLU A 526 -6.12 -31.62 -9.48
C GLU A 526 -5.03 -31.71 -8.38
N HIS A 527 -5.27 -31.11 -7.20
CA HIS A 527 -4.26 -31.01 -6.14
C HIS A 527 -4.56 -31.83 -4.88
N ALA A 528 -5.77 -32.40 -4.75
CA ALA A 528 -6.15 -33.25 -3.63
C ALA A 528 -5.67 -34.71 -3.75
N ALA A 529 -5.27 -35.16 -4.95
CA ALA A 529 -4.96 -36.56 -5.24
C ALA A 529 -3.66 -37.12 -4.62
N GLY A 530 -3.05 -36.45 -3.63
CA GLY A 530 -1.74 -36.86 -3.09
C GLY A 530 -1.36 -36.50 -1.66
N LYS A 531 -2.22 -35.90 -0.82
CA LYS A 531 -1.80 -35.50 0.54
C LYS A 531 -2.47 -36.32 1.65
N SER A 532 -1.64 -37.06 2.39
CA SER A 532 -1.94 -37.66 3.69
C SER A 532 -2.04 -36.58 4.77
N THR A 533 -2.97 -36.79 5.69
CA THR A 533 -3.59 -35.88 6.68
C THR A 533 -2.74 -35.32 7.84
N ASN A 534 -1.42 -35.09 7.68
CA ASN A 534 -0.57 -34.69 8.81
C ASN A 534 0.33 -33.44 8.63
N GLU A 535 0.22 -32.70 7.54
CA GLU A 535 0.88 -31.38 7.41
C GLU A 535 -0.17 -30.29 7.56
N GLN A 536 0.12 -29.24 8.35
CA GLN A 536 -0.71 -28.04 8.44
C GLN A 536 -1.12 -27.62 7.02
N GLU A 537 -2.42 -27.46 6.78
CA GLU A 537 -3.02 -27.17 5.46
C GLU A 537 -2.55 -25.79 4.93
N GLU A 538 -1.30 -25.71 4.50
CA GLU A 538 -0.80 -24.55 3.78
C GLU A 538 -1.35 -24.65 2.36
N PHE A 539 -2.23 -23.71 2.01
CA PHE A 539 -2.80 -23.60 0.67
C PHE A 539 -1.70 -23.67 -0.41
N VAL A 540 -1.90 -24.48 -1.46
CA VAL A 540 -0.91 -24.62 -2.54
C VAL A 540 -0.92 -23.40 -3.46
N GLU A 541 -2.11 -22.84 -3.68
CA GLU A 541 -2.36 -21.61 -4.42
C GLU A 541 -2.89 -20.53 -3.47
N ALA A 542 -2.70 -19.26 -3.81
CA ALA A 542 -3.02 -18.13 -2.93
C ALA A 542 -4.51 -17.75 -2.95
N THR A 543 -5.42 -18.73 -2.99
CA THR A 543 -6.87 -18.56 -3.11
C THR A 543 -7.56 -18.16 -1.80
N PHE A 544 -6.86 -18.35 -0.67
CA PHE A 544 -7.35 -18.11 0.68
C PHE A 544 -7.81 -16.67 0.95
N ALA A 545 -7.40 -15.70 0.12
CA ALA A 545 -7.74 -14.30 0.30
C ALA A 545 -9.01 -13.86 -0.44
N TYR A 546 -9.45 -14.58 -1.48
CA TYR A 546 -10.54 -14.16 -2.37
C TYR A 546 -11.32 -15.36 -2.95
N SER A 547 -12.01 -16.12 -2.10
CA SER A 547 -12.94 -17.22 -2.49
C SER A 547 -12.53 -18.03 -3.73
N GLY A 548 -11.39 -18.73 -3.69
CA GLY A 548 -10.97 -19.56 -4.83
C GLY A 548 -10.24 -18.80 -5.94
N VAL A 549 -10.15 -17.48 -5.87
CA VAL A 549 -9.45 -16.61 -6.82
C VAL A 549 -8.06 -16.23 -6.31
N VAL A 550 -7.06 -16.33 -7.17
CA VAL A 550 -5.75 -15.70 -7.00
C VAL A 550 -5.76 -14.36 -7.74
N PRO A 551 -5.44 -13.23 -7.07
CA PRO A 551 -5.39 -11.92 -7.71
C PRO A 551 -4.58 -11.90 -9.00
N LEU A 552 -5.10 -11.20 -10.03
CA LEU A 552 -4.38 -11.05 -11.29
C LEU A 552 -3.04 -10.33 -11.06
N THR A 553 -2.99 -9.32 -10.18
CA THR A 553 -1.72 -8.69 -9.75
C THR A 553 -0.70 -9.70 -9.20
N THR A 554 -1.14 -10.65 -8.35
CA THR A 554 -0.26 -11.70 -7.81
C THR A 554 0.22 -12.64 -8.92
N ARG A 555 -0.64 -13.01 -9.87
CA ARG A 555 -0.24 -13.86 -11.02
C ARG A 555 0.73 -13.13 -11.96
N LEU A 556 0.53 -11.85 -12.21
CA LEU A 556 1.45 -11.03 -13.03
C LEU A 556 2.84 -10.93 -12.37
N VAL A 557 2.90 -10.69 -11.05
CA VAL A 557 4.18 -10.70 -10.32
C VAL A 557 4.79 -12.11 -10.30
N GLN A 558 3.99 -13.16 -10.12
CA GLN A 558 4.46 -14.53 -10.19
C GLN A 558 5.07 -14.86 -11.55
N MET A 559 4.42 -14.46 -12.65
CA MET A 559 4.89 -14.70 -14.03
C MET A 559 6.31 -14.17 -14.30
N LEU A 560 6.72 -13.10 -13.60
CA LEU A 560 8.07 -12.55 -13.74
C LEU A 560 9.16 -13.51 -13.23
N TYR A 561 8.84 -14.38 -12.27
CA TYR A 561 9.79 -15.26 -11.59
C TYR A 561 9.51 -16.76 -11.82
N ASP A 562 8.24 -17.14 -11.99
CA ASP A 562 7.75 -18.52 -12.02
C ASP A 562 6.63 -18.67 -13.05
N ARG A 563 7.00 -19.11 -14.24
CA ARG A 563 6.10 -19.30 -15.39
C ARG A 563 5.45 -20.67 -15.44
N SER A 564 5.57 -21.50 -14.39
CA SER A 564 4.85 -22.78 -14.34
C SER A 564 3.34 -22.60 -14.44
N ILE A 565 2.81 -21.44 -14.04
CA ILE A 565 1.39 -21.09 -14.14
C ILE A 565 0.87 -20.98 -15.58
N LEU A 566 1.76 -20.68 -16.54
CA LEU A 566 1.40 -20.53 -17.95
C LEU A 566 1.42 -21.87 -18.71
N PHE A 567 2.11 -22.88 -18.18
CA PHE A 567 2.53 -24.08 -18.92
C PHE A 567 1.35 -24.89 -19.48
N HIS A 568 0.22 -24.93 -18.77
CA HIS A 568 -0.94 -25.73 -19.17
C HIS A 568 -1.77 -25.06 -20.26
N ASN A 569 -1.87 -23.72 -20.22
CA ASN A 569 -2.94 -23.00 -20.92
C ASN A 569 -2.41 -21.93 -21.87
N TYR A 570 -1.10 -21.70 -21.93
CA TYR A 570 -0.48 -20.76 -22.86
C TYR A 570 0.70 -21.43 -23.59
N SER A 571 0.53 -21.62 -24.90
CA SER A 571 1.33 -22.55 -25.72
C SER A 571 2.62 -21.96 -26.29
N SER A 572 2.98 -20.71 -25.98
CA SER A 572 4.22 -20.13 -26.51
C SER A 572 5.43 -20.75 -25.82
N GLN A 573 6.50 -20.99 -26.60
CA GLN A 573 7.76 -21.51 -26.06
C GLN A 573 8.28 -20.52 -25.01
N GLN A 574 8.31 -20.95 -23.75
CA GLN A 574 8.80 -20.14 -22.65
C GLN A 574 10.34 -20.24 -22.57
N PRO A 575 11.06 -19.12 -22.42
CA PRO A 575 12.52 -19.12 -22.41
C PRO A 575 13.08 -19.69 -21.11
N PHE A 576 12.27 -19.65 -20.05
CA PHE A 576 12.54 -20.22 -18.73
C PHE A 576 11.23 -20.60 -18.06
N ILE A 577 11.31 -21.50 -17.08
CA ILE A 577 10.22 -21.78 -16.14
C ILE A 577 10.41 -21.00 -14.85
N LEU A 578 11.63 -20.99 -14.32
CA LEU A 578 12.01 -20.27 -13.11
C LEU A 578 13.11 -19.26 -13.43
N SER A 579 13.01 -18.06 -12.89
CA SER A 579 14.01 -17.01 -13.01
C SER A 579 14.26 -16.34 -11.65
N ARG A 580 15.53 -16.04 -11.36
CA ARG A 580 15.92 -15.25 -10.18
C ARG A 580 15.71 -13.75 -10.41
N GLU A 581 15.84 -13.29 -11.65
CA GLU A 581 15.57 -11.90 -12.04
C GLU A 581 14.14 -11.82 -12.61
N PRO A 582 13.40 -10.72 -12.40
CA PRO A 582 12.09 -10.56 -13.01
C PRO A 582 12.25 -10.42 -14.54
N ARG A 583 11.48 -11.20 -15.31
CA ARG A 583 11.61 -11.26 -16.78
C ARG A 583 10.27 -11.27 -17.51
N VAL A 584 10.19 -10.49 -18.58
CA VAL A 584 9.00 -10.33 -19.44
C VAL A 584 9.22 -10.91 -20.84
N SER A 585 10.45 -11.26 -21.22
CA SER A 585 10.77 -11.85 -22.53
C SER A 585 9.81 -12.96 -22.95
N GLN A 586 9.30 -12.93 -24.20
CA GLN A 586 8.39 -13.95 -24.77
C GLN A 586 7.00 -14.01 -24.10
N THR A 587 6.56 -12.93 -23.46
CA THR A 587 5.15 -12.75 -23.03
C THR A 587 4.44 -11.64 -23.79
N GLU A 588 5.06 -11.04 -24.82
CA GLU A 588 4.55 -9.92 -25.58
C GLU A 588 3.19 -10.23 -26.20
N ASP A 589 3.05 -11.41 -26.82
CA ASP A 589 1.79 -11.89 -27.41
C ASP A 589 0.69 -12.06 -26.35
N LEU A 590 1.03 -12.59 -25.17
CA LEU A 590 0.08 -12.73 -24.06
C LEU A 590 -0.39 -11.35 -23.60
N ILE A 591 0.55 -10.44 -23.38
CA ILE A 591 0.29 -9.08 -22.91
C ILE A 591 -0.57 -8.31 -23.93
N GLU A 592 -0.29 -8.45 -25.23
CA GLU A 592 -1.10 -7.87 -26.30
C GLU A 592 -2.52 -8.43 -26.30
N GLN A 593 -2.68 -9.75 -26.07
CA GLN A 593 -4.01 -10.34 -25.94
C GLN A 593 -4.75 -9.88 -24.67
N LEU A 594 -4.03 -9.63 -23.58
CA LEU A 594 -4.60 -9.15 -22.33
C LEU A 594 -5.02 -7.69 -22.42
N TYR A 595 -4.16 -6.81 -22.92
CA TYR A 595 -4.31 -5.35 -22.78
C TYR A 595 -4.38 -4.60 -24.11
N GLY A 596 -4.11 -5.25 -25.24
CA GLY A 596 -4.12 -4.64 -26.58
C GLY A 596 -2.84 -3.91 -26.95
N ASP A 597 -1.86 -3.89 -26.03
CA ASP A 597 -0.55 -3.25 -26.22
C ASP A 597 0.52 -4.13 -25.57
N SER A 598 1.39 -4.75 -26.38
CA SER A 598 2.50 -5.58 -25.90
C SER A 598 3.52 -4.79 -25.08
N HIS A 599 3.60 -3.47 -25.26
CA HIS A 599 4.51 -2.58 -24.55
C HIS A 599 3.92 -2.01 -23.26
N ILE A 600 2.74 -2.48 -22.83
CA ILE A 600 2.19 -2.03 -21.54
C ILE A 600 3.02 -2.51 -20.35
N ILE A 601 3.69 -3.66 -20.50
CA ILE A 601 4.70 -4.13 -19.55
C ILE A 601 6.09 -3.90 -20.15
N GLU A 602 6.90 -3.11 -19.46
CA GLU A 602 8.26 -2.77 -19.88
C GLU A 602 9.27 -3.37 -18.90
N GLU A 603 10.24 -4.13 -19.43
CA GLU A 603 11.42 -4.58 -18.69
C GLU A 603 12.60 -3.66 -19.02
N SER A 604 13.30 -3.15 -18.01
CA SER A 604 14.55 -2.42 -18.19
C SER A 604 15.61 -2.82 -17.16
N ARG A 605 16.89 -2.76 -17.56
CA ARG A 605 18.03 -3.03 -16.69
C ARG A 605 18.85 -1.75 -16.51
N TRP A 606 19.08 -1.34 -15.26
CA TRP A 606 19.77 -0.08 -14.96
C TRP A 606 21.28 -0.26 -14.75
N VAL A 607 21.73 -1.50 -14.49
CA VAL A 607 23.16 -1.84 -14.34
C VAL A 607 23.61 -2.81 -15.46
N PRO A 608 24.67 -2.50 -16.24
CA PRO A 608 25.16 -3.35 -17.34
C PRO A 608 25.59 -4.77 -16.94
N GLU A 609 25.30 -5.75 -17.81
CA GLU A 609 25.62 -7.18 -17.57
C GLU A 609 27.11 -7.50 -17.36
N THR A 610 28.01 -6.74 -17.99
CA THR A 610 29.46 -6.94 -17.87
C THR A 610 29.96 -6.71 -16.45
N ILE A 611 29.28 -5.83 -15.71
CA ILE A 611 29.51 -5.54 -14.31
C ILE A 611 28.88 -6.65 -13.46
N THR A 612 27.64 -7.06 -13.75
CA THR A 612 26.93 -8.11 -13.00
C THR A 612 27.56 -9.51 -13.14
N LYS A 613 28.08 -9.88 -14.31
CA LYS A 613 28.75 -11.18 -14.52
C LYS A 613 30.06 -11.29 -13.74
N LYS A 614 30.80 -10.19 -13.56
CA LYS A 614 31.99 -10.13 -12.68
C LYS A 614 31.60 -10.32 -11.21
N ILE A 615 30.50 -9.69 -10.78
CA ILE A 615 29.91 -9.81 -9.43
C ILE A 615 29.51 -11.26 -9.14
N ASN A 616 28.72 -11.88 -10.02
CA ASN A 616 28.25 -13.27 -9.85
C ASN A 616 29.39 -14.31 -9.90
N ALA A 617 30.44 -14.05 -10.68
CA ALA A 617 31.63 -14.91 -10.72
C ALA A 617 32.50 -14.80 -9.45
N SER A 618 32.58 -13.62 -8.81
CA SER A 618 33.30 -13.44 -7.54
C SER A 618 32.56 -14.11 -6.38
N ILE A 619 31.22 -14.02 -6.34
CA ILE A 619 30.37 -14.69 -5.35
C ILE A 619 30.52 -16.23 -5.43
N LYS A 620 30.52 -16.80 -6.64
CA LYS A 620 30.77 -18.25 -6.85
C LYS A 620 32.19 -18.68 -6.47
N ARG A 621 33.19 -17.80 -6.58
CA ARG A 621 34.58 -18.08 -6.14
C ARG A 621 34.72 -18.03 -4.63
N ASN A 622 34.10 -17.06 -3.95
CA ASN A 622 34.12 -16.95 -2.49
C ASN A 622 33.40 -18.12 -1.81
N ASN A 623 32.29 -18.63 -2.38
CA ASN A 623 31.62 -19.84 -1.90
C ASN A 623 32.43 -21.14 -2.11
N ARG A 624 33.46 -21.14 -2.97
CA ARG A 624 34.35 -22.31 -3.17
C ARG A 624 35.61 -22.27 -2.31
N GLN A 625 35.98 -21.10 -1.77
CA GLN A 625 37.17 -20.96 -0.91
C GLN A 625 36.89 -21.19 0.58
N SER A 626 35.63 -21.35 1.00
CA SER A 626 35.24 -21.69 2.38
C SER A 626 35.24 -23.21 2.67
N VAL A 627 36.20 -23.94 2.11
CA VAL A 627 36.39 -25.38 2.40
C VAL A 627 37.23 -25.61 3.68
N ASP A 628 37.82 -24.56 4.27
CA ASP A 628 38.52 -24.67 5.55
C ASP A 628 37.61 -24.31 6.72
N GLY A 629 36.99 -25.35 7.31
CA GLY A 629 36.74 -25.58 8.76
C GLY A 629 36.03 -24.55 9.66
N SER A 630 36.01 -23.26 9.35
CA SER A 630 35.33 -22.23 10.15
C SER A 630 34.02 -21.84 9.48
N LYS A 631 32.90 -22.19 10.11
CA LYS A 631 31.53 -21.86 9.67
C LYS A 631 31.28 -20.34 9.72
N GLY A 632 31.84 -19.60 8.77
CA GLY A 632 31.43 -18.24 8.42
C GLY A 632 30.31 -18.32 7.40
N ALA A 633 29.08 -18.59 7.85
CA ALA A 633 27.91 -18.58 7.00
C ALA A 633 27.63 -17.14 6.54
N CYS A 634 28.06 -16.77 5.33
CA CYS A 634 27.31 -15.78 4.57
C CYS A 634 25.98 -16.47 4.23
N HIS A 635 25.02 -16.44 5.16
CA HIS A 635 23.64 -16.82 4.88
C HIS A 635 23.25 -16.17 3.57
N ALA A 636 22.74 -16.95 2.62
CA ALA A 636 22.23 -16.46 1.35
C ALA A 636 21.29 -15.28 1.62
N ALA A 637 21.79 -14.06 1.48
CA ALA A 637 21.02 -12.88 1.81
C ALA A 637 19.84 -12.84 0.83
N GLU A 638 18.63 -12.65 1.36
CA GLU A 638 17.44 -12.48 0.53
C GLU A 638 17.65 -11.26 -0.37
N ASP A 639 17.52 -11.46 -1.68
CA ASP A 639 17.52 -10.35 -2.64
C ASP A 639 16.24 -9.54 -2.43
N ILE A 640 16.34 -8.23 -2.48
CA ILE A 640 15.19 -7.36 -2.24
C ILE A 640 14.45 -7.15 -3.55
N ALA A 641 13.12 -7.27 -3.51
CA ALA A 641 12.25 -6.81 -4.59
C ALA A 641 11.25 -5.81 -4.01
N LEU A 642 11.32 -4.56 -4.48
CA LEU A 642 10.32 -3.54 -4.20
C LEU A 642 9.12 -3.79 -5.11
N VAL A 643 7.96 -4.01 -4.53
CA VAL A 643 6.69 -4.17 -5.25
C VAL A 643 5.83 -2.95 -4.97
N VAL A 644 5.73 -2.05 -5.93
CA VAL A 644 5.12 -0.73 -5.81
C VAL A 644 3.73 -0.74 -6.43
N PHE A 645 2.73 -0.25 -5.70
CA PHE A 645 1.35 -0.08 -6.16
C PHE A 645 1.02 1.41 -6.32
N LEU A 646 0.56 1.77 -7.51
CA LEU A 646 -0.07 3.05 -7.84
C LEU A 646 -1.59 2.85 -7.98
N GLY A 647 -2.38 3.65 -7.29
CA GLY A 647 -3.84 3.52 -7.22
C GLY A 647 -4.33 2.56 -6.14
N GLY A 648 -3.53 2.34 -5.10
CA GLY A 648 -3.89 1.58 -3.92
C GLY A 648 -3.63 0.07 -3.98
N VAL A 649 -3.47 -0.52 -2.80
CA VAL A 649 -3.34 -1.97 -2.59
C VAL A 649 -4.39 -2.46 -1.59
N THR A 650 -4.91 -3.66 -1.82
CA THR A 650 -5.80 -4.34 -0.86
C THR A 650 -4.98 -5.17 0.14
N ILE A 651 -5.56 -5.47 1.30
CA ILE A 651 -4.88 -6.31 2.30
C ILE A 651 -4.79 -7.77 1.82
N GLY A 652 -5.78 -8.24 1.07
CA GLY A 652 -5.72 -9.55 0.41
C GLY A 652 -4.58 -9.66 -0.61
N GLU A 653 -4.32 -8.64 -1.42
CA GLU A 653 -3.14 -8.61 -2.31
C GLU A 653 -1.82 -8.66 -1.52
N ILE A 654 -1.73 -7.96 -0.39
CA ILE A 654 -0.55 -8.03 0.49
C ILE A 654 -0.34 -9.45 1.02
N ALA A 655 -1.41 -10.11 1.47
CA ALA A 655 -1.36 -11.47 1.99
C ALA A 655 -0.91 -12.48 0.92
N THR A 656 -1.47 -12.37 -0.29
CA THR A 656 -1.17 -13.27 -1.42
C THR A 656 0.24 -13.06 -1.97
N LEU A 657 0.76 -11.83 -2.01
CA LEU A 657 2.16 -11.56 -2.34
C LEU A 657 3.13 -12.12 -1.30
N LYS A 658 2.81 -12.05 -0.01
CA LYS A 658 3.59 -12.71 1.06
C LYS A 658 3.58 -14.23 0.92
N HIS A 659 2.44 -14.80 0.53
CA HIS A 659 2.35 -16.23 0.21
C HIS A 659 3.22 -16.58 -1.00
N LEU A 660 3.16 -15.78 -2.08
CA LEU A 660 4.00 -15.93 -3.26
C LEU A 660 5.50 -15.88 -2.90
N GLN A 661 5.91 -14.95 -2.03
CA GLN A 661 7.29 -14.88 -1.54
C GLN A 661 7.75 -16.22 -0.92
N LYS A 662 6.92 -16.83 -0.06
CA LYS A 662 7.22 -18.14 0.54
C LYS A 662 7.29 -19.24 -0.51
N LYS A 663 6.36 -19.24 -1.48
CA LYS A 663 6.34 -20.21 -2.59
C LYS A 663 7.58 -20.12 -3.47
N LEU A 664 8.02 -18.91 -3.81
CA LEU A 664 9.26 -18.67 -4.56
C LEU A 664 10.49 -19.15 -3.78
N SER A 665 10.55 -18.90 -2.47
CA SER A 665 11.66 -19.38 -1.62
C SER A 665 11.75 -20.91 -1.60
N LYS A 666 10.61 -21.61 -1.51
CA LYS A 666 10.55 -23.09 -1.63
C LYS A 666 11.06 -23.58 -2.99
N LYS A 667 10.91 -22.78 -4.05
CA LYS A 667 11.44 -23.05 -5.41
C LYS A 667 12.89 -22.57 -5.63
N GLY A 668 13.57 -22.10 -4.58
CA GLY A 668 14.96 -21.63 -4.64
C GLY A 668 15.13 -20.17 -5.10
N ILE A 669 14.04 -19.42 -5.26
CA ILE A 669 14.04 -17.98 -5.57
C ILE A 669 13.82 -17.22 -4.27
N ASN A 670 14.92 -16.92 -3.58
CA ASN A 670 14.89 -16.22 -2.28
C ASN A 670 14.79 -14.70 -2.47
N LYS A 671 13.56 -14.20 -2.60
CA LYS A 671 13.25 -12.77 -2.64
C LYS A 671 12.60 -12.33 -1.34
N ARG A 672 12.95 -11.15 -0.85
CA ARG A 672 12.21 -10.42 0.17
C ARG A 672 11.41 -9.32 -0.50
N PHE A 673 10.10 -9.47 -0.53
CA PHE A 673 9.19 -8.46 -1.05
C PHE A 673 9.01 -7.36 -0.02
N ILE A 674 9.27 -6.12 -0.43
CA ILE A 674 8.92 -4.91 0.30
C ILE A 674 7.83 -4.24 -0.52
N ILE A 675 6.61 -4.29 -0.01
CA ILE A 675 5.43 -3.76 -0.68
C ILE A 675 5.33 -2.28 -0.31
N ILE A 676 5.24 -1.43 -1.33
CA ILE A 676 5.10 0.02 -1.17
C ILE A 676 3.82 0.43 -1.89
N ALA A 677 2.92 1.15 -1.21
CA ALA A 677 1.69 1.60 -1.82
C ALA A 677 1.40 3.06 -1.45
N ASP A 678 0.74 3.77 -2.36
CA ASP A 678 0.25 5.12 -2.11
C ASP A 678 -0.85 5.19 -1.05
N GLY A 679 -1.62 4.11 -0.88
CA GLY A 679 -2.58 3.94 0.18
C GLY A 679 -3.23 2.56 0.15
N LEU A 680 -4.13 2.32 1.11
CA LEU A 680 -5.00 1.15 1.07
C LEU A 680 -6.22 1.45 0.21
N THR A 681 -6.72 0.42 -0.46
CA THR A 681 -7.95 0.48 -1.23
C THR A 681 -8.76 -0.81 -1.05
N ASN A 682 -10.05 -0.73 -1.32
CA ASN A 682 -10.98 -1.85 -1.39
C ASN A 682 -12.16 -1.45 -2.30
N GLY A 683 -13.09 -2.38 -2.53
CA GLY A 683 -14.20 -2.15 -3.45
C GLY A 683 -15.06 -0.95 -3.05
N ASP A 684 -15.32 -0.80 -1.75
CA ASP A 684 -16.17 0.29 -1.24
C ASP A 684 -15.49 1.65 -1.38
N ARG A 685 -14.20 1.75 -1.05
CA ARG A 685 -13.42 2.98 -1.27
C ARG A 685 -13.39 3.38 -2.73
N ILE A 686 -13.24 2.43 -3.66
CA ILE A 686 -13.26 2.73 -5.11
C ILE A 686 -14.65 3.22 -5.53
N MET A 687 -15.72 2.50 -5.18
CA MET A 687 -17.08 2.89 -5.56
C MET A 687 -17.51 4.22 -4.95
N ASN A 688 -17.10 4.52 -3.72
CA ASN A 688 -17.37 5.82 -3.07
C ASN A 688 -16.59 6.96 -3.72
N SER A 689 -15.42 6.69 -4.29
CA SER A 689 -14.60 7.70 -4.98
C SER A 689 -15.13 8.06 -6.37
N ILE A 690 -15.93 7.17 -6.98
CA ILE A 690 -16.49 7.37 -8.31
C ILE A 690 -17.92 7.87 -8.14
N SER A 691 -18.09 9.20 -8.17
CA SER A 691 -19.36 9.90 -7.98
C SER A 691 -20.01 10.36 -9.27
#